data_AF-A0A814GHK8-F1
#
_entry.id   AF-A0A814GHK8-F1
#
_cell.length_a   1.000
_cell.length_b   1.000
_cell.length_c   1.000
_cell.angle_alpha   90.00
_cell.angle_beta   90.00
_cell.angle_gamma   90.00
#
_symmetry.space_group_name_H-M   'P 1'
#
loop_
_entity.id
_entity.type
_entity.pdbx_description
1 polymer ?
#
loop_
_entity_poly.entity_id
_entity_poly.type
_entity_poly.pdbx_seq_one_letter_code
_entity_poly.pdbx_strand_id
1 'polypeptide(L)'
;MKHKFGWTFGLFFLFVYIPNFIYTFDCYYCANCLNTQRGVRIVARPEDWCYKIVWPSGRGNQQIVSRGASSDCRQDSYNDQDMAIPGVFSGVGRYCCRKHLYIFPVELIHELLSYFSAREIFYTFTNISSYIDNVLFTYSNYRVDFKSITKREFDIVCQQIIPNQVISLILCDNENTPGQMELFLSRFQIDQFTCLRSLTLIDIGPEFWEPIVTKLNSLKNLRSFLYISSTKIDSWITNISDDEVTELDKRLSDIYGPILPQLNRLTLSHGDFLESIQFPYLHHLTIERCKVDIIKYICFAAPQLKSLSTGFRYNKSNTEFIFPFGQLNRLTLRIGGSSVSMKNMEQLLGNFPSLKYLELHANGHADLVDGKQWQKLTNRLITFNFNFYIPNDLESQDLDSFRSPYWLDEKHWFVACINRSLLSVPYFAETCTNDEFQPITVSTLPDNTIFYNYITQLTLSEPVVDINQRFPRVHTLAMVHSIPLSSIERIVDLNRVQQLDLYSKTDYSGIRFIINEMSNLCRISIKSRIKCFLEEVQYKSYDKIRKLQIGNRYSTDDDYEDDYSIEQLCIVFPKIEHLNIGHWDSTISIFHFINRFPQLSTVSFRFSNWIISEEQREKNIIEVKSILEQNRFFHKFDYTYRFDRSSVYIWL
;
A
#
# COMPACT_ATOMS: atom_id res chain seq x y z
N MET A 1 -6.58 -15.75 9.36
CA MET A 1 -7.58 -14.65 9.44
C MET A 1 -6.85 -13.38 9.85
N LYS A 2 -6.98 -12.28 9.10
CA LYS A 2 -6.50 -10.94 9.48
C LYS A 2 -7.55 -9.93 9.00
N HIS A 3 -8.35 -9.37 9.92
CA HIS A 3 -9.22 -8.23 9.59
C HIS A 3 -8.44 -6.93 9.77
N LYS A 4 -8.50 -6.05 8.78
CA LYS A 4 -8.14 -4.64 8.95
C LYS A 4 -9.32 -3.93 9.62
N PHE A 5 -9.10 -3.40 10.82
CA PHE A 5 -9.96 -2.33 11.35
C PHE A 5 -9.38 -0.98 10.88
N GLY A 6 -10.23 -0.14 10.31
CA GLY A 6 -9.91 1.29 10.14
C GLY A 6 -10.16 2.00 11.47
N TRP A 7 -9.12 2.57 12.06
CA TRP A 7 -9.22 3.30 13.32
C TRP A 7 -9.27 4.81 13.06
N THR A 8 -10.34 5.47 13.48
CA THR A 8 -10.38 6.92 13.69
C THR A 8 -10.02 7.22 15.14
N PHE A 9 -9.24 8.28 15.37
CA PHE A 9 -8.55 8.51 16.65
C PHE A 9 -9.49 8.93 17.79
N GLY A 10 -9.76 8.00 18.70
CA GLY A 10 -10.29 8.23 20.04
C GLY A 10 -9.93 7.05 20.93
N LEU A 11 -9.04 7.25 21.91
CA LEU A 11 -8.47 6.16 22.71
C LEU A 11 -9.47 5.71 23.79
N PHE A 12 -10.43 4.88 23.40
CA PHE A 12 -11.39 4.23 24.29
C PHE A 12 -10.97 2.80 24.62
N PHE A 13 -10.92 2.48 25.92
CA PHE A 13 -10.78 1.16 26.55
C PHE A 13 -10.19 0.03 25.69
N LEU A 14 -8.86 -0.01 25.60
CA LEU A 14 -8.14 -1.17 25.09
C LEU A 14 -8.11 -2.28 26.15
N PHE A 15 -9.13 -3.15 26.16
CA PHE A 15 -9.06 -4.43 26.86
C PHE A 15 -8.11 -5.37 26.09
N VAL A 16 -6.83 -5.36 26.45
CA VAL A 16 -5.85 -6.31 25.92
C VAL A 16 -6.09 -7.67 26.58
N TYR A 17 -6.63 -8.62 25.82
CA TYR A 17 -6.82 -9.99 26.28
C TYR A 17 -5.49 -10.76 26.17
N ILE A 18 -4.61 -10.59 27.16
CA ILE A 18 -3.38 -11.39 27.30
C ILE A 18 -3.80 -12.79 27.76
N PRO A 19 -3.48 -13.87 27.03
CA PRO A 19 -3.71 -15.22 27.52
C PRO A 19 -2.91 -15.43 28.82
N ASN A 20 -3.60 -15.80 29.90
CA ASN A 20 -3.11 -16.10 31.26
C ASN A 20 -3.05 -14.96 32.30
N PHE A 21 -3.49 -13.72 32.01
CA PHE A 21 -3.66 -12.70 33.06
C PHE A 21 -4.97 -11.91 32.94
N ILE A 22 -5.85 -12.06 33.93
CA ILE A 22 -7.01 -11.20 34.13
C ILE A 22 -6.66 -10.20 35.24
N TYR A 23 -6.45 -8.93 34.87
CA TYR A 23 -6.44 -7.82 35.82
C TYR A 23 -7.81 -7.13 35.82
N THR A 24 -8.51 -7.20 36.94
CA THR A 24 -9.65 -6.33 37.23
C THR A 24 -9.16 -5.00 37.78
N PHE A 25 -9.52 -3.89 37.14
CA PHE A 25 -9.22 -2.54 37.62
C PHE A 25 -10.32 -2.04 38.56
N ASP A 26 -10.07 -2.11 39.87
CA ASP A 26 -10.81 -1.33 40.86
C ASP A 26 -10.18 0.06 41.03
N CYS A 27 -10.94 1.11 40.74
CA CYS A 27 -10.49 2.48 40.95
C CYS A 27 -10.50 2.85 42.45
N TYR A 28 -9.32 2.88 43.06
CA TYR A 28 -9.10 3.34 44.43
C TYR A 28 -9.32 4.86 44.57
N TYR A 29 -10.58 5.30 44.65
CA TYR A 29 -10.93 6.64 45.14
C TYR A 29 -12.31 6.73 45.81
N CYS A 30 -12.67 5.74 46.64
CA CYS A 30 -13.70 5.87 47.70
C CYS A 30 -13.63 4.71 48.72
N ALA A 31 -12.55 4.63 49.49
CA ALA A 31 -12.46 3.72 50.62
C ALA A 31 -13.20 4.29 51.84
N ASN A 32 -14.54 4.17 51.87
CA ASN A 32 -15.37 4.10 53.09
C ASN A 32 -16.87 3.98 52.77
N CYS A 33 -17.34 2.81 52.31
CA CYS A 33 -18.66 2.24 52.65
C CYS A 33 -18.82 0.80 52.12
N LEU A 34 -18.78 -0.16 53.05
CA LEU A 34 -19.46 -1.47 53.08
C LEU A 34 -19.50 -2.38 51.83
N ASN A 35 -18.99 -3.60 52.06
CA ASN A 35 -19.26 -4.83 51.30
C ASN A 35 -20.69 -4.98 50.74
N THR A 36 -20.81 -5.33 49.45
CA THR A 36 -21.70 -6.40 48.97
C THR A 36 -21.42 -6.76 47.51
N GLN A 37 -21.25 -8.05 47.21
CA GLN A 37 -21.21 -8.54 45.83
C GLN A 37 -22.60 -8.45 45.18
N ARG A 38 -22.79 -7.60 44.16
CA ARG A 38 -23.90 -7.72 43.19
C ARG A 38 -23.44 -7.34 41.78
N GLY A 39 -23.77 -8.20 40.82
CA GLY A 39 -23.29 -8.08 39.44
C GLY A 39 -23.91 -6.93 38.65
N VAL A 40 -23.10 -6.29 37.81
CA VAL A 40 -23.51 -5.24 36.89
C VAL A 40 -24.11 -5.85 35.62
N ARG A 41 -25.26 -5.33 35.16
CA ARG A 41 -25.79 -5.59 33.81
C ARG A 41 -25.64 -4.33 32.95
N ILE A 42 -24.99 -4.48 31.80
CA ILE A 42 -24.95 -3.47 30.75
C ILE A 42 -26.10 -3.76 29.78
N VAL A 43 -26.90 -2.75 29.45
CA VAL A 43 -27.96 -2.84 28.43
C VAL A 43 -27.67 -1.79 27.37
N ALA A 44 -27.38 -2.22 26.14
CA ALA A 44 -27.21 -1.34 25.01
C ALA A 44 -28.58 -0.91 24.44
N ARG A 45 -28.68 0.33 23.95
CA ARG A 45 -29.71 0.78 23.01
C ARG A 45 -29.02 1.33 21.75
N PRO A 46 -29.62 1.21 20.55
CA PRO A 46 -28.86 1.35 19.30
C PRO A 46 -28.50 2.78 18.88
N GLU A 47 -28.99 3.81 19.57
CA GLU A 47 -29.06 5.18 19.03
C GLU A 47 -28.25 6.23 19.81
N ASP A 48 -27.67 5.90 20.97
CA ASP A 48 -26.84 6.80 21.79
C ASP A 48 -25.41 6.28 21.93
N TRP A 49 -24.41 7.03 21.43
CA TRP A 49 -22.98 6.71 21.55
C TRP A 49 -22.40 7.09 22.93
N CYS A 50 -23.17 6.90 24.01
CA CYS A 50 -22.77 7.13 25.39
C CYS A 50 -23.36 6.07 26.32
N TYR A 51 -22.52 5.23 26.92
CA TYR A 51 -22.96 4.24 27.90
C TYR A 51 -23.31 4.89 29.24
N LYS A 52 -24.58 4.86 29.62
CA LYS A 52 -25.05 5.30 30.95
C LYS A 52 -25.02 4.11 31.92
N ILE A 53 -24.11 4.14 32.89
CA ILE A 53 -24.13 3.20 34.02
C ILE A 53 -25.30 3.58 34.93
N VAL A 54 -26.28 2.68 35.07
CA VAL A 54 -27.45 2.88 35.93
C VAL A 54 -27.40 1.88 37.09
N TRP A 55 -27.26 2.39 38.30
CA TRP A 55 -27.42 1.61 39.53
C TRP A 55 -28.92 1.50 39.88
N PRO A 56 -29.41 0.33 40.34
CA PRO A 56 -30.80 0.16 40.70
C PRO A 56 -31.09 0.82 42.06
N SER A 57 -31.69 2.02 42.04
CA SER A 57 -32.27 2.62 43.24
C SER A 57 -33.55 1.88 43.65
N GLY A 58 -33.52 1.28 44.83
CA GLY A 58 -34.72 0.67 45.43
C GLY A 58 -35.75 1.74 45.76
N ARG A 59 -37.03 1.47 45.45
CA ARG A 59 -38.15 2.32 45.90
C ARG A 59 -38.37 2.14 47.40
N GLY A 60 -38.52 3.23 48.13
CA GLY A 60 -38.91 3.24 49.54
C GLY A 60 -39.22 4.66 50.00
N ASN A 61 -40.49 5.03 50.03
CA ASN A 61 -40.95 6.33 50.54
C ASN A 61 -40.72 6.42 52.06
N GLN A 62 -40.21 7.54 52.56
CA GLN A 62 -40.66 8.11 53.85
C GLN A 62 -40.34 9.61 53.97
N GLN A 63 -41.01 10.26 54.92
CA GLN A 63 -41.30 11.70 54.94
C GLN A 63 -40.26 12.55 55.70
N ILE A 64 -40.19 13.82 55.30
CA ILE A 64 -40.10 15.04 56.14
C ILE A 64 -39.72 14.84 57.63
N VAL A 65 -38.59 15.39 58.08
CA VAL A 65 -38.49 16.29 59.26
C VAL A 65 -37.30 17.24 59.07
N SER A 66 -37.47 18.52 59.43
CA SER A 66 -36.45 19.56 59.46
C SER A 66 -35.94 19.86 60.89
N ARG A 67 -34.62 20.13 61.03
CA ARG A 67 -33.89 20.76 62.16
C ARG A 67 -32.38 20.70 61.82
N GLY A 68 -31.50 21.67 62.09
CA GLY A 68 -31.67 23.03 62.63
C GLY A 68 -30.44 23.46 63.46
N ALA A 69 -29.73 24.53 63.03
CA ALA A 69 -28.54 25.16 63.67
C ALA A 69 -27.28 24.25 63.79
N SER A 70 -26.04 24.74 63.99
CA SER A 70 -25.50 26.07 64.35
C SER A 70 -24.10 26.29 63.71
N SER A 71 -23.88 27.35 62.93
CA SER A 71 -23.01 28.53 63.23
C SER A 71 -21.55 28.28 63.67
N ASP A 72 -20.60 28.72 62.82
CA ASP A 72 -19.47 29.62 63.17
C ASP A 72 -18.77 30.06 61.85
N CYS A 73 -18.83 31.33 61.44
CA CYS A 73 -18.02 32.48 61.89
C CYS A 73 -16.61 32.57 61.25
N ARG A 74 -16.49 33.12 60.03
CA ARG A 74 -15.95 34.49 59.79
C ARG A 74 -15.80 34.88 58.30
N GLN A 75 -16.14 36.15 58.05
CA GLN A 75 -15.73 37.03 56.94
C GLN A 75 -14.19 37.07 56.79
N ASP A 76 -13.55 37.47 55.68
CA ASP A 76 -13.89 38.41 54.58
C ASP A 76 -12.94 38.11 53.35
N SER A 77 -12.96 38.71 52.15
CA SER A 77 -13.70 39.84 51.53
C SER A 77 -13.49 39.87 49.99
N TYR A 78 -14.14 40.84 49.31
CA TYR A 78 -13.79 41.49 48.02
C TYR A 78 -13.81 40.73 46.66
N ASN A 79 -14.94 40.94 45.97
CA ASN A 79 -15.12 41.37 44.56
C ASN A 79 -14.36 40.66 43.40
N ASP A 80 -15.09 39.77 42.73
CA ASP A 80 -15.09 39.71 41.26
C ASP A 80 -16.25 40.59 40.71
N GLN A 81 -16.03 41.23 39.56
CA GLN A 81 -17.09 41.68 38.66
C GLN A 81 -16.72 41.33 37.21
N ASP A 82 -17.69 40.78 36.49
CA ASP A 82 -17.50 40.11 35.20
C ASP A 82 -16.98 40.99 34.05
N MET A 83 -16.18 40.39 33.18
CA MET A 83 -16.44 40.44 31.74
C MET A 83 -16.24 39.08 31.10
N ALA A 84 -17.22 38.63 30.32
CA ALA A 84 -17.27 37.30 29.74
C ALA A 84 -16.45 37.17 28.45
N ILE A 85 -15.83 36.00 28.25
CA ILE A 85 -15.39 35.50 26.94
C ILE A 85 -15.87 34.04 26.81
N PRO A 86 -16.59 33.65 25.75
CA PRO A 86 -17.09 32.29 25.60
C PRO A 86 -16.05 31.34 24.98
N GLY A 87 -16.03 30.09 25.46
CA GLY A 87 -15.67 28.94 24.62
C GLY A 87 -14.27 28.34 24.76
N VAL A 88 -13.93 27.75 25.91
CA VAL A 88 -12.89 26.70 25.98
C VAL A 88 -13.36 25.52 26.85
N PHE A 89 -14.01 24.52 26.24
CA PHE A 89 -14.20 23.20 26.84
C PHE A 89 -13.96 22.08 25.82
N SER A 90 -12.70 21.94 25.40
CA SER A 90 -12.22 20.83 24.56
C SER A 90 -10.83 20.31 25.00
N GLY A 91 -10.58 20.25 26.31
CA GLY A 91 -9.27 19.84 26.86
C GLY A 91 -9.26 18.65 27.84
N VAL A 92 -10.35 18.36 28.54
CA VAL A 92 -10.29 17.56 29.79
C VAL A 92 -10.20 16.04 29.56
N GLY A 93 -10.64 15.54 28.40
CA GLY A 93 -10.72 14.09 28.14
C GLY A 93 -9.40 13.36 27.83
N ARG A 94 -8.31 14.05 27.43
CA ARG A 94 -7.09 13.39 26.92
C ARG A 94 -6.02 13.08 27.97
N TYR A 95 -6.18 13.53 29.22
CA TYR A 95 -5.08 13.52 30.21
C TYR A 95 -5.16 12.43 31.29
N CYS A 96 -6.34 11.84 31.58
CA CYS A 96 -6.48 10.91 32.70
C CYS A 96 -5.73 9.58 32.50
N CYS A 97 -5.85 8.94 31.34
CA CYS A 97 -5.20 7.63 31.11
C CYS A 97 -3.67 7.69 30.92
N ARG A 98 -3.11 8.86 30.58
CA ARG A 98 -1.66 9.03 30.40
C ARG A 98 -0.87 9.04 31.71
N LYS A 99 -1.51 9.39 32.83
CA LYS A 99 -0.84 9.59 34.13
C LYS A 99 -0.44 8.33 34.89
N HIS A 100 -0.68 7.12 34.38
CA HIS A 100 -0.41 5.87 35.11
C HIS A 100 0.47 4.86 34.36
N LEU A 101 1.04 5.22 33.20
CA LEU A 101 1.90 4.30 32.46
C LEU A 101 3.18 3.90 33.23
N TYR A 102 3.62 4.71 34.21
CA TYR A 102 4.75 4.39 35.09
C TYR A 102 4.47 3.24 36.08
N ILE A 103 3.23 2.78 36.21
CA ILE A 103 2.84 1.67 37.11
C ILE A 103 3.09 0.32 36.44
N PHE A 104 3.13 0.26 35.11
CA PHE A 104 3.38 -0.99 34.39
C PHE A 104 4.86 -1.37 34.39
N PRO A 105 5.21 -2.66 34.56
CA PRO A 105 6.55 -3.17 34.28
C PRO A 105 7.01 -2.85 32.86
N VAL A 106 8.30 -2.61 32.69
CA VAL A 106 8.91 -2.25 31.40
C VAL A 106 8.68 -3.32 30.33
N GLU A 107 8.58 -4.58 30.74
CA GLU A 107 8.32 -5.74 29.89
C GLU A 107 6.94 -5.65 29.22
N LEU A 108 5.89 -5.26 29.96
CA LEU A 108 4.55 -5.07 29.41
C LEU A 108 4.49 -3.88 28.45
N ILE A 109 5.28 -2.84 28.71
CA ILE A 109 5.38 -1.68 27.81
C ILE A 109 6.14 -2.08 26.55
N HIS A 110 7.23 -2.85 26.65
CA HIS A 110 7.94 -3.40 25.48
C HIS A 110 7.06 -4.34 24.63
N GLU A 111 6.23 -5.17 25.28
CA GLU A 111 5.23 -5.99 24.60
C GLU A 111 4.18 -5.11 23.89
N LEU A 112 3.62 -4.12 24.57
CA LEU A 112 2.69 -3.14 23.98
C LEU A 112 3.30 -2.41 22.77
N LEU A 113 4.53 -1.91 22.90
CA LEU A 113 5.26 -1.21 21.82
C LEU A 113 5.50 -2.13 20.61
N SER A 114 5.61 -3.45 20.79
CA SER A 114 5.82 -4.41 19.69
C SER A 114 4.67 -4.49 18.66
N TYR A 115 3.49 -3.98 19.03
CA TYR A 115 2.32 -3.86 18.14
C TYR A 115 2.32 -2.58 17.29
N PHE A 116 3.16 -1.59 17.60
CA PHE A 116 3.20 -0.29 16.94
C PHE A 116 4.42 -0.14 15.99
N SER A 117 4.29 0.70 14.98
CA SER A 117 5.41 1.18 14.17
C SER A 117 6.22 2.25 14.90
N ALA A 118 7.49 2.46 14.52
CA ALA A 118 8.33 3.51 15.11
C ALA A 118 7.67 4.90 15.05
N ARG A 119 6.97 5.22 13.95
CA ARG A 119 6.17 6.45 13.79
C ARG A 119 5.08 6.58 14.86
N GLU A 120 4.28 5.53 15.05
CA GLU A 120 3.20 5.54 16.04
C GLU A 120 3.76 5.62 17.47
N ILE A 121 4.90 4.96 17.73
CA ILE A 121 5.58 5.02 19.02
C ILE A 121 6.03 6.46 19.32
N PHE A 122 6.84 7.05 18.44
CA PHE A 122 7.41 8.39 18.66
C PHE A 122 6.36 9.51 18.66
N TYR A 123 5.28 9.37 17.88
CA TYR A 123 4.18 10.34 17.89
C TYR A 123 3.29 10.21 19.14
N THR A 124 3.12 9.00 19.68
CA THR A 124 2.18 8.75 20.78
C THR A 124 2.82 8.88 22.16
N PHE A 125 4.05 8.38 22.33
CA PHE A 125 4.67 8.11 23.64
C PHE A 125 5.82 9.04 24.02
N THR A 126 6.53 9.65 23.07
CA THR A 126 7.64 10.57 23.38
C THR A 126 7.13 11.83 24.10
N ASN A 127 7.90 12.30 25.09
CA ASN A 127 7.58 13.45 25.95
C ASN A 127 6.27 13.29 26.76
N ILE A 128 5.79 12.06 26.99
CA ILE A 128 4.71 11.82 27.97
C ILE A 128 5.25 11.98 29.40
N SER A 129 6.40 11.38 29.69
CA SER A 129 7.01 11.33 31.02
C SER A 129 8.41 10.75 30.92
N SER A 130 9.34 11.22 31.76
CA SER A 130 10.72 10.72 31.82
C SER A 130 10.84 9.20 31.98
N TYR A 131 9.89 8.56 32.68
CA TYR A 131 9.83 7.10 32.74
C TYR A 131 9.61 6.47 31.36
N ILE A 132 8.63 6.93 30.59
CA ILE A 132 8.36 6.41 29.25
C ILE A 132 9.49 6.78 28.28
N ASP A 133 10.05 7.98 28.37
CA ASP A 133 11.18 8.38 27.53
C ASP A 133 12.42 7.48 27.81
N ASN A 134 12.66 7.10 29.07
CA ASN A 134 13.68 6.10 29.43
C ASN A 134 13.36 4.69 28.90
N VAL A 135 12.08 4.27 28.91
CA VAL A 135 11.66 2.99 28.30
C VAL A 135 11.93 3.02 26.79
N LEU A 136 11.51 4.07 26.08
CA LEU A 136 11.79 4.26 24.65
C LEU A 136 13.29 4.28 24.33
N PHE A 137 14.10 4.89 25.21
CA PHE A 137 15.57 4.88 25.11
C PHE A 137 16.21 3.50 25.33
N THR A 138 15.51 2.54 25.93
CA THR A 138 16.00 1.15 26.09
C THR A 138 15.35 0.15 25.13
N TYR A 139 14.27 0.54 24.45
CA TYR A 139 13.57 -0.31 23.50
C TYR A 139 14.39 -0.57 22.24
N SER A 140 14.63 -1.83 21.90
CA SER A 140 15.56 -2.26 20.84
C SER A 140 14.89 -3.01 19.68
N ASN A 141 13.57 -2.91 19.55
CA ASN A 141 12.77 -3.66 18.57
C ASN A 141 12.01 -2.75 17.58
N TYR A 142 12.50 -1.54 17.29
CA TYR A 142 11.82 -0.63 16.39
C TYR A 142 11.67 -1.22 14.97
N ARG A 143 10.48 -1.05 14.42
CA ARG A 143 10.13 -1.34 13.03
C ARG A 143 9.84 -0.02 12.34
N VAL A 144 10.73 0.36 11.43
CA VAL A 144 10.66 1.59 10.67
C VAL A 144 10.05 1.28 9.31
N ASP A 145 8.93 1.91 9.02
CA ASP A 145 8.32 1.89 7.70
C ASP A 145 8.20 3.31 7.18
N PHE A 146 9.02 3.64 6.18
CA PHE A 146 8.99 4.94 5.49
C PHE A 146 8.24 4.88 4.15
N LYS A 147 7.49 3.80 3.88
CA LYS A 147 6.61 3.72 2.73
C LYS A 147 5.46 4.72 2.86
N SER A 148 5.40 5.71 1.98
CA SER A 148 4.33 6.72 1.93
C SER A 148 4.17 7.51 3.24
N ILE A 149 5.27 7.75 3.94
CA ILE A 149 5.34 8.64 5.11
C ILE A 149 5.33 10.11 4.66
N THR A 150 4.81 11.03 5.48
CA THR A 150 4.96 12.48 5.23
C THR A 150 6.37 12.94 5.60
N LYS A 151 6.87 14.04 5.00
CA LYS A 151 8.25 14.49 5.26
C LYS A 151 8.46 14.84 6.73
N ARG A 152 7.53 15.62 7.30
CA ARG A 152 7.51 15.94 8.74
C ARG A 152 7.58 14.70 9.64
N GLU A 153 6.86 13.63 9.31
CA GLU A 153 6.87 12.40 10.12
C GLU A 153 8.17 11.62 9.96
N PHE A 154 8.74 11.59 8.74
CA PHE A 154 10.08 11.07 8.51
C PHE A 154 11.12 11.83 9.33
N ASP A 155 11.07 13.17 9.34
CA ASP A 155 11.98 14.01 10.12
C ASP A 155 11.85 13.76 11.63
N ILE A 156 10.62 13.65 12.15
CA ILE A 156 10.38 13.30 13.57
C ILE A 156 10.98 11.92 13.92
N VAL A 157 10.78 10.90 13.06
CA VAL A 157 11.35 9.57 13.29
C VAL A 157 12.87 9.61 13.21
N CYS A 158 13.44 10.24 12.18
CA CYS A 158 14.89 10.37 12.01
C CYS A 158 15.57 11.18 13.14
N GLN A 159 14.89 12.13 13.76
CA GLN A 159 15.44 12.88 14.90
C GLN A 159 15.48 12.06 16.19
N GLN A 160 14.61 11.06 16.35
CA GLN A 160 14.48 10.28 17.60
C GLN A 160 15.12 8.89 17.52
N ILE A 161 15.38 8.37 16.32
CA ILE A 161 15.80 6.98 16.14
C ILE A 161 17.29 6.77 16.42
N ILE A 162 17.59 5.74 17.21
CA ILE A 162 18.95 5.24 17.41
C ILE A 162 19.13 4.02 16.50
N PRO A 163 20.07 4.04 15.53
CA PRO A 163 20.22 2.96 14.54
C PRO A 163 20.34 1.55 15.11
N ASN A 164 21.05 1.39 16.22
CA ASN A 164 21.23 0.11 16.92
C ASN A 164 19.94 -0.46 17.57
N GLN A 165 18.83 0.28 17.58
CA GLN A 165 17.54 -0.17 18.12
C GLN A 165 16.56 -0.64 17.03
N VAL A 166 16.97 -0.59 15.76
CA VAL A 166 16.11 -0.93 14.61
C VAL A 166 16.32 -2.38 14.19
N ILE A 167 15.24 -3.16 14.18
CA ILE A 167 15.27 -4.56 13.71
C ILE A 167 14.70 -4.73 12.30
N SER A 168 13.91 -3.76 11.82
CA SER A 168 13.32 -3.76 10.49
C SER A 168 13.28 -2.34 9.93
N LEU A 169 13.76 -2.18 8.69
CA LEU A 169 13.81 -0.91 7.98
C LEU A 169 13.24 -1.08 6.56
N ILE A 170 12.25 -0.25 6.22
CA ILE A 170 11.70 -0.14 4.86
C ILE A 170 12.00 1.28 4.37
N LEU A 171 12.84 1.38 3.34
CA LEU A 171 13.18 2.63 2.66
C LEU A 171 12.46 2.68 1.31
N CYS A 172 11.93 3.84 0.94
CA CYS A 172 11.13 4.00 -0.27
C CYS A 172 11.40 5.36 -0.94
N ASP A 173 11.84 5.33 -2.19
CA ASP A 173 12.09 6.55 -2.99
C ASP A 173 11.18 6.54 -4.22
N ASN A 174 9.86 6.61 -4.00
CA ASN A 174 8.89 6.66 -5.09
C ASN A 174 8.18 8.01 -5.18
N GLU A 175 7.21 8.13 -6.10
CA GLU A 175 6.42 9.34 -6.34
C GLU A 175 5.82 9.98 -5.07
N ASN A 176 5.61 9.21 -3.99
CA ASN A 176 5.02 9.70 -2.73
C ASN A 176 6.07 10.11 -1.68
N THR A 177 7.35 9.76 -1.88
CA THR A 177 8.46 10.02 -0.96
C THR A 177 9.77 10.37 -1.71
N PRO A 178 9.75 11.36 -2.61
CA PRO A 178 10.89 11.65 -3.49
C PRO A 178 12.07 12.32 -2.77
N GLY A 179 13.28 11.82 -3.00
CA GLY A 179 14.49 12.29 -2.34
C GLY A 179 14.63 11.74 -0.90
N GLN A 180 13.76 10.81 -0.49
CA GLN A 180 13.82 10.19 0.83
C GLN A 180 15.15 9.47 1.04
N MET A 181 15.67 8.81 0.00
CA MET A 181 16.91 8.04 0.13
C MET A 181 18.13 8.95 0.33
N GLU A 182 18.25 10.03 -0.43
CA GLU A 182 19.31 11.03 -0.27
C GLU A 182 19.27 11.64 1.14
N LEU A 183 18.08 12.05 1.60
CA LEU A 183 17.89 12.61 2.94
C LEU A 183 18.21 11.59 4.04
N PHE A 184 17.85 10.32 3.86
CA PHE A 184 18.18 9.25 4.80
C PHE A 184 19.69 9.01 4.90
N LEU A 185 20.37 8.87 3.75
CA LEU A 185 21.81 8.63 3.70
C LEU A 185 22.64 9.84 4.15
N SER A 186 22.10 11.07 4.05
CA SER A 186 22.72 12.26 4.66
C SER A 186 22.76 12.22 6.19
N ARG A 187 21.88 11.43 6.82
CA ARG A 187 21.71 11.33 8.28
C ARG A 187 22.32 10.05 8.87
N PHE A 188 22.26 8.96 8.13
CA PHE A 188 22.65 7.64 8.61
C PHE A 188 23.50 6.87 7.61
N GLN A 189 24.49 6.15 8.12
CA GLN A 189 25.18 5.11 7.35
C GLN A 189 24.53 3.76 7.65
N ILE A 190 24.36 2.91 6.63
CA ILE A 190 23.64 1.64 6.76
C ILE A 190 24.29 0.68 7.77
N ASP A 191 25.60 0.73 7.93
CA ASP A 191 26.36 -0.06 8.92
C ASP A 191 26.12 0.36 10.38
N GLN A 192 25.50 1.51 10.64
CA GLN A 192 25.09 1.92 11.99
C GLN A 192 23.92 1.07 12.52
N PHE A 193 23.14 0.42 11.65
CA PHE A 193 21.97 -0.37 12.04
C PHE A 193 22.34 -1.80 12.44
N THR A 194 23.25 -1.97 13.41
CA THR A 194 23.89 -3.28 13.67
C THR A 194 22.93 -4.38 14.13
N CYS A 195 21.76 -4.02 14.69
CA CYS A 195 20.69 -4.96 15.08
C CYS A 195 19.69 -5.28 13.96
N LEU A 196 19.86 -4.72 12.75
CA LEU A 196 18.92 -4.88 11.64
C LEU A 196 18.81 -6.34 11.19
N ARG A 197 17.57 -6.85 11.16
CA ARG A 197 17.25 -8.22 10.75
C ARG A 197 16.53 -8.26 9.41
N SER A 198 15.83 -7.19 9.05
CA SER A 198 15.12 -7.04 7.77
C SER A 198 15.38 -5.67 7.15
N LEU A 199 15.85 -5.66 5.90
CA LEU A 199 15.95 -4.48 5.06
C LEU A 199 15.04 -4.66 3.84
N THR A 200 14.22 -3.65 3.54
CA THR A 200 13.43 -3.58 2.31
C THR A 200 13.72 -2.26 1.62
N LEU A 201 14.07 -2.33 0.34
CA LEU A 201 14.35 -1.19 -0.52
C LEU A 201 13.28 -1.16 -1.61
N ILE A 202 12.59 -0.04 -1.77
CA ILE A 202 11.49 0.14 -2.73
C ILE A 202 11.82 1.33 -3.64
N ASP A 203 11.91 1.11 -4.95
CA ASP A 203 12.14 2.15 -5.97
C ASP A 203 13.42 2.98 -5.80
N ILE A 204 14.52 2.35 -5.34
CA ILE A 204 15.77 3.06 -4.97
C ILE A 204 16.74 3.22 -6.15
N GLY A 205 17.23 4.45 -6.35
CA GLY A 205 18.24 4.87 -7.34
C GLY A 205 19.55 4.04 -7.37
N PRO A 206 20.15 3.75 -8.55
CA PRO A 206 21.50 3.18 -8.66
C PRO A 206 22.56 4.02 -7.96
N GLU A 207 22.41 5.34 -8.00
CA GLU A 207 23.24 6.32 -7.29
C GLU A 207 23.26 6.10 -5.76
N PHE A 208 22.22 5.47 -5.20
CA PHE A 208 22.10 5.17 -3.78
C PHE A 208 22.45 3.72 -3.43
N TRP A 209 22.68 2.82 -4.40
CA TRP A 209 23.02 1.43 -4.07
C TRP A 209 24.43 1.30 -3.51
N GLU A 210 25.44 1.95 -4.08
CA GLU A 210 26.83 1.79 -3.62
C GLU A 210 27.01 2.14 -2.12
N PRO A 211 26.47 3.25 -1.58
CA PRO A 211 26.51 3.55 -0.14
C PRO A 211 25.79 2.53 0.75
N ILE A 212 24.76 1.85 0.24
CA ILE A 212 24.00 0.83 0.98
C ILE A 212 24.74 -0.51 0.92
N VAL A 213 24.97 -1.00 -0.29
CA VAL A 213 25.34 -2.39 -0.59
C VAL A 213 26.76 -2.70 -0.08
N THR A 214 27.72 -1.78 -0.27
CA THR A 214 29.09 -1.91 0.28
C THR A 214 29.12 -2.06 1.81
N LYS A 215 28.12 -1.50 2.49
CA LYS A 215 27.98 -1.54 3.95
C LYS A 215 27.19 -2.73 4.47
N LEU A 216 26.43 -3.46 3.65
CA LEU A 216 25.60 -4.58 4.11
C LEU A 216 26.40 -5.71 4.76
N ASN A 217 27.67 -5.90 4.37
CA ASN A 217 28.57 -6.89 4.97
C ASN A 217 28.84 -6.66 6.47
N SER A 218 28.60 -5.45 6.98
CA SER A 218 28.64 -5.15 8.42
C SER A 218 27.44 -5.70 9.20
N LEU A 219 26.31 -5.95 8.52
CA LEU A 219 25.02 -6.29 9.12
C LEU A 219 24.92 -7.80 9.40
N LYS A 220 25.70 -8.27 10.38
CA LYS A 220 25.78 -9.69 10.81
C LYS A 220 24.44 -10.28 11.31
N ASN A 221 23.47 -9.42 11.60
CA ASN A 221 22.12 -9.79 12.04
C ASN A 221 21.10 -9.83 10.90
N LEU A 222 21.46 -9.41 9.68
CA LEU A 222 20.53 -9.37 8.54
C LEU A 222 20.13 -10.78 8.13
N ARG A 223 18.82 -11.03 8.09
CA ARG A 223 18.23 -12.31 7.67
C ARG A 223 17.29 -12.16 6.48
N SER A 224 16.65 -11.00 6.33
CA SER A 224 15.71 -10.72 5.25
C SER A 224 16.19 -9.51 4.44
N PHE A 225 16.45 -9.71 3.15
CA PHE A 225 16.76 -8.63 2.21
C PHE A 225 15.76 -8.66 1.05
N LEU A 226 15.05 -7.54 0.85
CA LEU A 226 14.08 -7.40 -0.23
C LEU A 226 14.43 -6.15 -1.05
N TYR A 227 14.74 -6.33 -2.33
CA TYR A 227 14.73 -5.26 -3.30
C TYR A 227 13.46 -5.35 -4.15
N ILE A 228 12.70 -4.25 -4.21
CA ILE A 228 11.43 -4.14 -4.96
C ILE A 228 11.54 -2.95 -5.90
N SER A 229 11.75 -3.22 -7.18
CA SER A 229 11.54 -2.24 -8.25
C SER A 229 10.06 -2.18 -8.59
N SER A 230 9.46 -1.00 -8.71
CA SER A 230 8.16 -0.87 -9.35
C SER A 230 8.29 -1.13 -10.84
N THR A 231 7.67 -2.21 -11.29
CA THR A 231 7.56 -2.61 -12.70
C THR A 231 6.53 -1.77 -13.48
N LYS A 232 6.21 -0.56 -13.00
CA LYS A 232 5.42 0.42 -13.77
C LYS A 232 6.21 0.79 -15.02
N ILE A 233 5.53 0.91 -16.15
CA ILE A 233 6.13 1.32 -17.43
C ILE A 233 6.75 2.74 -17.35
N ASP A 234 6.18 3.60 -16.49
CA ASP A 234 6.71 4.93 -16.16
C ASP A 234 7.71 4.94 -14.98
N SER A 235 8.20 3.79 -14.48
CA SER A 235 9.24 3.82 -13.45
C SER A 235 10.57 4.26 -14.07
N TRP A 236 11.35 5.03 -13.33
CA TRP A 236 12.65 5.46 -13.81
C TRP A 236 13.64 4.26 -13.97
N ILE A 237 13.37 3.14 -13.27
CA ILE A 237 14.13 1.87 -13.35
C ILE A 237 13.85 1.14 -14.68
N THR A 238 12.62 1.16 -15.21
CA THR A 238 12.28 0.42 -16.45
C THR A 238 12.88 1.03 -17.73
N ASN A 239 13.53 2.19 -17.63
CA ASN A 239 14.26 2.84 -18.71
C ASN A 239 15.77 2.48 -18.74
N ILE A 240 16.23 1.65 -17.80
CA ILE A 240 17.57 1.07 -17.78
C ILE A 240 17.64 -0.02 -18.87
N SER A 241 18.69 0.00 -19.71
CA SER A 241 18.83 -1.01 -20.77
C SER A 241 19.15 -2.40 -20.19
N ASP A 242 18.87 -3.49 -20.94
CA ASP A 242 19.26 -4.84 -20.50
C ASP A 242 20.79 -4.96 -20.25
N ASP A 243 21.61 -4.11 -20.89
CA ASP A 243 23.05 -4.01 -20.68
C ASP A 243 23.42 -3.28 -19.36
N GLU A 244 22.72 -2.21 -19.00
CA GLU A 244 22.90 -1.51 -17.72
C GLU A 244 22.40 -2.37 -16.54
N VAL A 245 21.33 -3.15 -16.72
CA VAL A 245 20.85 -4.15 -15.74
C VAL A 245 21.90 -5.24 -15.51
N THR A 246 22.62 -5.68 -16.55
CA THR A 246 23.65 -6.71 -16.38
C THR A 246 24.96 -6.20 -15.77
N GLU A 247 25.30 -4.92 -15.94
CA GLU A 247 26.40 -4.29 -15.17
C GLU A 247 26.03 -4.12 -13.69
N LEU A 248 24.76 -3.77 -13.41
CA LEU A 248 24.24 -3.81 -12.05
C LEU A 248 24.35 -5.21 -11.45
N ASP A 249 23.78 -6.22 -12.10
CA ASP A 249 23.73 -7.59 -11.58
C ASP A 249 25.12 -8.16 -11.25
N LYS A 250 26.16 -7.77 -12.00
CA LYS A 250 27.57 -8.09 -11.66
C LYS A 250 28.01 -7.42 -10.36
N ARG A 251 27.77 -6.12 -10.19
CA ARG A 251 28.10 -5.41 -8.94
C ARG A 251 27.32 -5.97 -7.75
N LEU A 252 26.04 -6.29 -7.96
CA LEU A 252 25.21 -6.97 -6.96
C LEU A 252 25.80 -8.35 -6.59
N SER A 253 26.32 -9.11 -7.56
CA SER A 253 27.04 -10.37 -7.30
C SER A 253 28.23 -10.16 -6.37
N ASP A 254 29.15 -9.28 -6.75
CA ASP A 254 30.42 -9.07 -6.06
C ASP A 254 30.20 -8.52 -4.64
N ILE A 255 29.24 -7.61 -4.47
CA ILE A 255 29.02 -6.92 -3.20
C ILE A 255 28.04 -7.68 -2.28
N TYR A 256 27.00 -8.36 -2.81
CA TYR A 256 26.11 -9.19 -1.98
C TYR A 256 26.71 -10.55 -1.61
N GLY A 257 27.67 -11.07 -2.38
CA GLY A 257 28.29 -12.39 -2.16
C GLY A 257 28.55 -12.77 -0.70
N PRO A 258 29.09 -11.88 0.16
CA PRO A 258 29.34 -12.20 1.56
C PRO A 258 28.11 -12.12 2.49
N ILE A 259 27.03 -11.39 2.13
CA ILE A 259 25.77 -11.42 2.91
C ILE A 259 24.81 -12.54 2.50
N LEU A 260 24.81 -12.97 1.23
CA LEU A 260 23.79 -13.90 0.74
C LEU A 260 23.72 -15.23 1.53
N PRO A 261 24.84 -15.85 1.96
CA PRO A 261 24.80 -17.09 2.73
C PRO A 261 24.09 -16.99 4.09
N GLN A 262 24.01 -15.80 4.70
CA GLN A 262 23.39 -15.59 6.02
C GLN A 262 21.89 -15.23 5.98
N LEU A 263 21.31 -15.08 4.79
CA LEU A 263 19.91 -14.72 4.62
C LEU A 263 18.96 -15.93 4.72
N ASN A 264 17.80 -15.72 5.34
CA ASN A 264 16.67 -16.65 5.30
C ASN A 264 15.59 -16.24 4.28
N ARG A 265 15.59 -14.97 3.85
CA ARG A 265 14.66 -14.45 2.84
C ARG A 265 15.37 -13.49 1.90
N LEU A 266 15.17 -13.71 0.61
CA LEU A 266 15.76 -12.92 -0.48
C LEU A 266 14.69 -12.61 -1.53
N THR A 267 14.58 -11.34 -1.91
CA THR A 267 13.82 -10.90 -3.09
C THR A 267 14.71 -10.05 -3.98
N LEU A 268 14.84 -10.46 -5.25
CA LEU A 268 15.62 -9.83 -6.30
C LEU A 268 14.79 -9.68 -7.58
N SER A 269 15.14 -8.71 -8.42
CA SER A 269 14.59 -8.60 -9.78
C SER A 269 15.22 -9.65 -10.71
N HIS A 270 16.52 -9.89 -10.61
CA HIS A 270 17.28 -10.80 -11.47
C HIS A 270 18.07 -11.84 -10.66
N GLY A 271 18.35 -13.01 -11.26
CA GLY A 271 19.03 -14.13 -10.61
C GLY A 271 20.28 -14.65 -11.32
N ASP A 272 20.68 -14.06 -12.44
CA ASP A 272 21.69 -14.63 -13.34
C ASP A 272 23.10 -14.74 -12.74
N PHE A 273 23.38 -14.04 -11.64
CA PHE A 273 24.65 -14.08 -10.92
C PHE A 273 24.72 -15.13 -9.80
N LEU A 274 23.66 -15.90 -9.57
CA LEU A 274 23.58 -16.79 -8.40
C LEU A 274 24.42 -18.09 -8.53
N GLU A 275 25.01 -18.38 -9.69
CA GLU A 275 25.72 -19.64 -10.04
C GLU A 275 26.91 -20.01 -9.14
N SER A 276 27.40 -19.09 -8.31
CA SER A 276 28.57 -19.29 -7.45
C SER A 276 28.25 -19.29 -5.94
N ILE A 277 27.00 -18.99 -5.55
CA ILE A 277 26.67 -18.58 -4.17
C ILE A 277 25.89 -19.66 -3.43
N GLN A 278 26.38 -20.06 -2.25
CA GLN A 278 25.72 -21.02 -1.36
C GLN A 278 24.72 -20.35 -0.42
N PHE A 279 23.58 -21.01 -0.18
CA PHE A 279 22.42 -20.48 0.54
C PHE A 279 21.97 -21.40 1.69
N PRO A 280 22.84 -21.70 2.68
CA PRO A 280 22.59 -22.72 3.71
C PRO A 280 21.36 -22.44 4.58
N TYR A 281 20.97 -21.18 4.77
CA TYR A 281 19.85 -20.78 5.62
C TYR A 281 18.63 -20.23 4.84
N LEU A 282 18.67 -20.22 3.51
CA LEU A 282 17.63 -19.59 2.69
C LEU A 282 16.35 -20.43 2.69
N HIS A 283 15.26 -19.81 3.15
CA HIS A 283 13.94 -20.42 3.27
C HIS A 283 12.95 -19.90 2.22
N HIS A 284 13.09 -18.64 1.82
CA HIS A 284 12.17 -17.96 0.91
C HIS A 284 12.95 -17.18 -0.14
N LEU A 285 12.77 -17.54 -1.41
CA LEU A 285 13.40 -16.88 -2.55
C LEU A 285 12.34 -16.37 -3.53
N THR A 286 12.48 -15.11 -3.93
CA THR A 286 11.72 -14.51 -5.03
C THR A 286 12.70 -13.87 -6.01
N ILE A 287 12.62 -14.25 -7.29
CA ILE A 287 13.43 -13.69 -8.38
C ILE A 287 12.47 -13.36 -9.52
N GLU A 288 12.37 -12.11 -9.98
CA GLU A 288 11.38 -11.79 -11.04
C GLU A 288 11.76 -12.38 -12.41
N ARG A 289 13.05 -12.39 -12.73
CA ARG A 289 13.62 -12.87 -14.00
C ARG A 289 14.87 -13.73 -13.75
N CYS A 290 14.88 -14.95 -14.27
CA CYS A 290 15.90 -15.93 -13.99
C CYS A 290 16.12 -16.86 -15.20
N LYS A 291 17.35 -17.31 -15.47
CA LYS A 291 17.60 -18.42 -16.41
C LYS A 291 17.21 -19.77 -15.77
N VAL A 292 16.82 -20.72 -16.61
CA VAL A 292 16.40 -22.08 -16.19
C VAL A 292 17.51 -22.80 -15.42
N ASP A 293 18.77 -22.64 -15.82
CA ASP A 293 19.91 -23.33 -15.20
C ASP A 293 20.29 -22.76 -13.83
N ILE A 294 20.01 -21.47 -13.56
CA ILE A 294 20.08 -20.89 -12.22
C ILE A 294 19.11 -21.59 -11.26
N ILE A 295 17.90 -21.91 -11.73
CA ILE A 295 16.92 -22.64 -10.92
C ILE A 295 17.45 -24.04 -10.57
N LYS A 296 18.23 -24.68 -11.45
CA LYS A 296 18.91 -25.96 -11.17
C LYS A 296 19.95 -25.76 -10.09
N TYR A 297 20.78 -24.72 -10.22
CA TYR A 297 21.78 -24.38 -9.22
C TYR A 297 21.17 -24.13 -7.83
N ILE A 298 20.08 -23.35 -7.75
CA ILE A 298 19.36 -23.03 -6.51
C ILE A 298 18.88 -24.32 -5.79
N CYS A 299 18.52 -25.39 -6.53
CA CYS A 299 18.15 -26.68 -5.93
C CYS A 299 19.24 -27.22 -4.99
N PHE A 300 20.50 -27.10 -5.43
CA PHE A 300 21.65 -27.61 -4.70
C PHE A 300 22.17 -26.60 -3.68
N ALA A 301 22.18 -25.32 -4.03
CA ALA A 301 22.71 -24.26 -3.19
C ALA A 301 21.81 -23.88 -1.99
N ALA A 302 20.49 -24.07 -2.10
CA ALA A 302 19.51 -23.70 -1.07
C ALA A 302 18.75 -24.92 -0.49
N PRO A 303 19.41 -25.82 0.26
CA PRO A 303 18.81 -27.08 0.73
C PRO A 303 17.65 -26.91 1.73
N GLN A 304 17.50 -25.73 2.33
CA GLN A 304 16.43 -25.39 3.29
C GLN A 304 15.25 -24.62 2.65
N LEU A 305 15.23 -24.50 1.31
CA LEU A 305 14.25 -23.68 0.60
C LEU A 305 12.82 -24.25 0.72
N LYS A 306 11.93 -23.47 1.36
CA LYS A 306 10.52 -23.81 1.57
C LYS A 306 9.58 -23.11 0.60
N SER A 307 10.01 -21.97 0.04
CA SER A 307 9.24 -21.18 -0.93
C SER A 307 10.12 -20.63 -2.04
N LEU A 308 9.72 -20.85 -3.29
CA LEU A 308 10.35 -20.32 -4.49
C LEU A 308 9.30 -19.60 -5.33
N SER A 309 9.59 -18.36 -5.73
CA SER A 309 8.82 -17.61 -6.72
C SER A 309 9.75 -17.15 -7.82
N THR A 310 9.58 -17.61 -9.06
CA THR A 310 10.50 -17.23 -10.16
C THR A 310 9.85 -17.14 -11.54
N GLY A 311 10.32 -16.20 -12.36
CA GLY A 311 9.96 -16.06 -13.76
C GLY A 311 11.13 -16.40 -14.69
N PHE A 312 10.89 -17.16 -15.75
CA PHE A 312 11.90 -17.52 -16.76
C PHE A 312 11.29 -17.66 -18.16
N ARG A 313 12.13 -17.55 -19.20
CA ARG A 313 11.75 -17.87 -20.59
C ARG A 313 12.11 -19.31 -20.92
N TYR A 314 11.12 -20.12 -21.28
CA TYR A 314 11.28 -21.48 -21.73
C TYR A 314 11.62 -21.54 -23.23
N ASN A 315 12.72 -22.24 -23.55
CA ASN A 315 13.15 -22.54 -24.91
C ASN A 315 13.07 -24.06 -25.12
N LYS A 316 12.60 -24.51 -26.30
CA LYS A 316 12.37 -25.94 -26.60
C LYS A 316 13.65 -26.79 -26.55
N SER A 317 14.83 -26.18 -26.62
CA SER A 317 16.13 -26.83 -26.40
C SER A 317 16.31 -27.36 -24.98
N ASN A 318 15.62 -26.78 -23.99
CA ASN A 318 15.80 -27.10 -22.57
C ASN A 318 14.81 -28.20 -22.18
N THR A 319 15.01 -29.41 -22.70
CA THR A 319 14.06 -30.53 -22.63
C THR A 319 13.78 -31.09 -21.22
N GLU A 320 14.49 -30.63 -20.18
CA GLU A 320 14.47 -31.21 -18.84
C GLU A 320 14.17 -30.19 -17.73
N PHE A 321 12.91 -30.20 -17.26
CA PHE A 321 12.46 -29.56 -16.03
C PHE A 321 12.83 -30.41 -14.79
N ILE A 322 14.10 -30.75 -14.60
CA ILE A 322 14.54 -31.63 -13.51
C ILE A 322 15.15 -30.80 -12.36
N PHE A 323 14.40 -30.69 -11.26
CA PHE A 323 14.69 -29.83 -10.11
C PHE A 323 14.28 -30.51 -8.79
N PRO A 324 15.06 -31.46 -8.24
CA PRO A 324 14.63 -32.24 -7.07
C PRO A 324 14.65 -31.41 -5.77
N PHE A 325 13.57 -30.70 -5.49
CA PHE A 325 13.37 -29.98 -4.22
C PHE A 325 12.53 -30.81 -3.25
N GLY A 326 13.18 -31.69 -2.48
CA GLY A 326 12.50 -32.53 -1.50
C GLY A 326 11.78 -31.78 -0.37
N GLN A 327 12.12 -30.53 -0.10
CA GLN A 327 11.58 -29.72 1.02
C GLN A 327 10.67 -28.56 0.58
N LEU A 328 10.55 -28.27 -0.72
CA LEU A 328 9.82 -27.11 -1.18
C LEU A 328 8.30 -27.32 -0.98
N ASN A 329 7.67 -26.35 -0.32
CA ASN A 329 6.28 -26.40 0.10
C ASN A 329 5.41 -25.43 -0.74
N ARG A 330 5.99 -24.30 -1.17
CA ARG A 330 5.37 -23.30 -2.05
C ARG A 330 6.20 -23.05 -3.30
N LEU A 331 5.55 -23.07 -4.46
CA LEU A 331 6.14 -22.79 -5.75
C LEU A 331 5.23 -21.83 -6.54
N THR A 332 5.77 -20.70 -6.97
CA THR A 332 5.13 -19.77 -7.92
C THR A 332 6.04 -19.65 -9.15
N LEU A 333 5.55 -20.04 -10.34
CA LEU A 333 6.32 -19.96 -11.58
C LEU A 333 5.64 -19.11 -12.64
N ARG A 334 6.43 -18.31 -13.37
CA ARG A 334 6.02 -17.60 -14.58
C ARG A 334 6.87 -18.05 -15.76
N ILE A 335 6.28 -18.83 -16.66
CA ILE A 335 6.94 -19.49 -17.78
C ILE A 335 6.58 -18.76 -19.08
N GLY A 336 7.44 -17.82 -19.49
CA GLY A 336 7.32 -17.15 -20.78
C GLY A 336 7.94 -17.95 -21.93
N GLY A 337 7.77 -17.50 -23.17
CA GLY A 337 8.41 -18.11 -24.34
C GLY A 337 7.57 -19.23 -24.95
N SER A 338 8.18 -20.40 -25.18
CA SER A 338 7.51 -21.52 -25.85
C SER A 338 6.37 -22.12 -25.01
N SER A 339 5.33 -22.63 -25.67
CA SER A 339 4.26 -23.38 -25.00
C SER A 339 4.80 -24.60 -24.25
N VAL A 340 4.25 -24.85 -23.05
CA VAL A 340 4.50 -26.03 -22.23
C VAL A 340 3.40 -27.07 -22.42
N SER A 341 3.78 -28.35 -22.44
CA SER A 341 2.85 -29.49 -22.50
C SER A 341 2.52 -30.02 -21.11
N MET A 342 1.48 -30.83 -21.00
CA MET A 342 1.12 -31.51 -19.77
C MET A 342 2.21 -32.48 -19.33
N LYS A 343 2.90 -33.13 -20.27
CA LYS A 343 4.10 -33.94 -19.98
C LYS A 343 5.21 -33.12 -19.28
N ASN A 344 5.39 -31.84 -19.64
CA ASN A 344 6.35 -30.98 -18.94
C ASN A 344 5.91 -30.70 -17.50
N MET A 345 4.60 -30.53 -17.27
CA MET A 345 4.03 -30.34 -15.93
C MET A 345 4.10 -31.59 -15.07
N GLU A 346 3.88 -32.78 -15.64
CA GLU A 346 4.10 -34.06 -14.96
C GLU A 346 5.55 -34.23 -14.50
N GLN A 347 6.50 -33.98 -15.40
CA GLN A 347 7.93 -34.01 -15.08
C GLN A 347 8.30 -33.00 -14.01
N LEU A 348 7.81 -31.76 -14.12
CA LEU A 348 8.03 -30.70 -13.14
C LEU A 348 7.52 -31.13 -11.76
N LEU A 349 6.23 -31.46 -11.62
CA LEU A 349 5.60 -31.79 -10.34
C LEU A 349 6.11 -33.08 -9.71
N GLY A 350 6.56 -34.05 -10.51
CA GLY A 350 7.25 -35.25 -10.02
C GLY A 350 8.48 -34.94 -9.16
N ASN A 351 9.12 -33.77 -9.35
CA ASN A 351 10.31 -33.36 -8.60
C ASN A 351 10.01 -32.60 -7.29
N PHE A 352 8.74 -32.28 -6.99
CA PHE A 352 8.34 -31.55 -5.78
C PHE A 352 7.39 -32.38 -4.88
N PRO A 353 7.85 -33.51 -4.31
CA PRO A 353 6.98 -34.45 -3.60
C PRO A 353 6.32 -33.88 -2.33
N SER A 354 6.88 -32.80 -1.76
CA SER A 354 6.44 -32.11 -0.54
C SER A 354 5.60 -30.85 -0.80
N LEU A 355 5.31 -30.53 -2.07
CA LEU A 355 4.60 -29.32 -2.45
C LEU A 355 3.17 -29.31 -1.90
N LYS A 356 2.72 -28.14 -1.44
CA LYS A 356 1.34 -27.91 -0.96
C LYS A 356 0.68 -26.71 -1.60
N TYR A 357 1.45 -25.72 -2.05
CA TYR A 357 0.96 -24.51 -2.70
C TYR A 357 1.65 -24.34 -4.05
N LEU A 358 0.86 -24.34 -5.13
CA LEU A 358 1.34 -24.16 -6.49
C LEU A 358 0.62 -22.97 -7.15
N GLU A 359 1.40 -22.10 -7.77
CA GLU A 359 0.92 -21.04 -8.66
C GLU A 359 1.69 -21.12 -9.99
N LEU A 360 0.97 -21.21 -11.11
CA LEU A 360 1.57 -21.29 -12.45
C LEU A 360 1.04 -20.21 -13.38
N HIS A 361 1.92 -19.59 -14.15
CA HIS A 361 1.57 -18.78 -15.32
C HIS A 361 2.36 -19.32 -16.50
N ALA A 362 1.73 -19.68 -17.61
CA ALA A 362 2.45 -20.20 -18.78
C ALA A 362 1.71 -20.00 -20.10
N ASN A 363 2.46 -19.96 -21.21
CA ASN A 363 1.93 -20.33 -22.51
C ASN A 363 1.76 -21.86 -22.53
N GLY A 364 0.57 -22.36 -22.86
CA GLY A 364 0.23 -23.79 -22.81
C GLY A 364 0.02 -24.42 -24.18
N HIS A 365 0.03 -25.75 -24.20
CA HIS A 365 -0.60 -26.55 -25.24
C HIS A 365 -2.01 -26.99 -24.78
N ALA A 366 -2.86 -27.41 -25.72
CA ALA A 366 -4.25 -27.79 -25.43
C ALA A 366 -4.38 -29.01 -24.49
N ASP A 367 -3.32 -29.81 -24.32
CA ASP A 367 -3.26 -30.90 -23.35
C ASP A 367 -3.25 -30.43 -21.88
N LEU A 368 -2.99 -29.15 -21.61
CA LEU A 368 -3.18 -28.57 -20.28
C LEU A 368 -4.66 -28.42 -19.88
N VAL A 369 -5.60 -28.60 -20.81
CA VAL A 369 -7.06 -28.48 -20.56
C VAL A 369 -7.67 -29.84 -20.12
N ASP A 370 -6.87 -30.74 -19.55
CA ASP A 370 -7.36 -31.97 -18.90
C ASP A 370 -7.38 -31.86 -17.37
N GLY A 371 -8.53 -31.46 -16.83
CA GLY A 371 -8.81 -31.41 -15.39
C GLY A 371 -8.76 -32.77 -14.68
N LYS A 372 -8.89 -33.91 -15.38
CA LYS A 372 -8.73 -35.25 -14.79
C LYS A 372 -7.25 -35.60 -14.64
N GLN A 373 -6.40 -35.19 -15.59
CA GLN A 373 -4.96 -35.36 -15.48
C GLN A 373 -4.39 -34.42 -14.40
N TRP A 374 -4.82 -33.15 -14.36
CA TRP A 374 -4.49 -32.24 -13.26
C TRP A 374 -4.95 -32.74 -11.90
N GLN A 375 -6.15 -33.34 -11.78
CA GLN A 375 -6.63 -33.96 -10.53
C GLN A 375 -5.65 -35.04 -10.00
N LYS A 376 -5.04 -35.84 -10.88
CA LYS A 376 -4.03 -36.84 -10.47
C LYS A 376 -2.75 -36.20 -9.94
N LEU A 377 -2.28 -35.12 -10.57
CA LEU A 377 -1.03 -34.43 -10.19
C LEU A 377 -1.17 -33.54 -8.96
N THR A 378 -2.37 -33.00 -8.72
CA THR A 378 -2.61 -31.94 -7.72
C THR A 378 -3.25 -32.46 -6.42
N ASN A 379 -3.55 -33.76 -6.32
CA ASN A 379 -4.26 -34.36 -5.18
C ASN A 379 -3.67 -34.00 -3.80
N ARG A 380 -2.34 -33.92 -3.69
CA ARG A 380 -1.57 -33.54 -2.49
C ARG A 380 -1.57 -32.04 -2.18
N LEU A 381 -1.96 -31.19 -3.12
CA LEU A 381 -1.93 -29.75 -2.96
C LEU A 381 -3.11 -29.26 -2.10
N ILE A 382 -2.84 -28.23 -1.30
CA ILE A 382 -3.81 -27.44 -0.53
C ILE A 382 -4.32 -26.27 -1.38
N THR A 383 -3.48 -25.74 -2.27
CA THR A 383 -3.89 -24.70 -3.23
C THR A 383 -3.18 -24.91 -4.56
N PHE A 384 -3.96 -24.90 -5.63
CA PHE A 384 -3.47 -24.84 -7.00
C PHE A 384 -4.13 -23.67 -7.70
N ASN A 385 -3.33 -22.67 -8.08
CA ASN A 385 -3.74 -21.57 -8.93
C ASN A 385 -2.96 -21.67 -10.24
N PHE A 386 -3.61 -21.44 -11.37
CA PHE A 386 -2.94 -21.39 -12.66
C PHE A 386 -3.56 -20.35 -13.60
N ASN A 387 -2.77 -19.84 -14.54
CA ASN A 387 -3.20 -19.06 -15.68
C ASN A 387 -2.42 -19.55 -16.92
N PHE A 388 -3.11 -20.22 -17.84
CA PHE A 388 -2.52 -20.81 -19.04
C PHE A 388 -3.08 -20.17 -20.30
N TYR A 389 -2.24 -19.48 -21.06
CA TYR A 389 -2.61 -19.00 -22.40
C TYR A 389 -2.54 -20.16 -23.40
N ILE A 390 -3.69 -20.62 -23.90
CA ILE A 390 -3.83 -21.71 -24.85
C ILE A 390 -4.11 -21.11 -26.24
N PRO A 391 -3.24 -21.32 -27.26
CA PRO A 391 -3.41 -20.68 -28.57
C PRO A 391 -4.72 -21.01 -29.32
N ASN A 392 -5.39 -22.09 -28.93
CA ASN A 392 -6.67 -22.52 -29.50
C ASN A 392 -7.83 -21.85 -28.74
N ASP A 393 -8.89 -21.51 -29.45
CA ASP A 393 -10.15 -21.11 -28.83
C ASP A 393 -10.74 -22.31 -28.06
N LEU A 394 -11.22 -22.06 -26.83
CA LEU A 394 -11.76 -23.10 -25.92
C LEU A 394 -13.26 -22.95 -25.77
N GLU A 395 -13.96 -24.08 -25.73
CA GLU A 395 -15.41 -24.18 -25.61
C GLU A 395 -15.83 -24.61 -24.19
N SER A 396 -17.13 -24.49 -23.87
CA SER A 396 -17.63 -24.88 -22.55
C SER A 396 -17.41 -26.36 -22.22
N GLN A 397 -17.39 -27.23 -23.24
CA GLN A 397 -17.15 -28.66 -23.09
C GLN A 397 -15.72 -29.01 -22.66
N ASP A 398 -14.73 -28.17 -22.99
CA ASP A 398 -13.34 -28.38 -22.56
C ASP A 398 -13.20 -28.28 -21.02
N LEU A 399 -14.09 -27.53 -20.37
CA LEU A 399 -14.15 -27.42 -18.91
C LEU A 399 -14.84 -28.61 -18.21
N ASP A 400 -15.46 -29.57 -18.92
CA ASP A 400 -16.16 -30.70 -18.28
C ASP A 400 -15.22 -31.55 -17.41
N SER A 401 -13.94 -31.63 -17.79
CA SER A 401 -12.90 -32.29 -17.00
C SER A 401 -12.64 -31.62 -15.64
N PHE A 402 -12.96 -30.33 -15.50
CA PHE A 402 -12.85 -29.52 -14.27
C PHE A 402 -14.18 -29.39 -13.50
N ARG A 403 -15.26 -30.04 -13.95
CA ARG A 403 -16.57 -30.06 -13.26
C ARG A 403 -16.75 -31.28 -12.33
N SER A 404 -15.66 -31.99 -12.00
CA SER A 404 -15.72 -33.15 -11.10
C SER A 404 -15.85 -32.72 -9.62
N PRO A 405 -16.38 -33.58 -8.72
CA PRO A 405 -16.51 -33.29 -7.29
C PRO A 405 -15.19 -32.90 -6.61
N TYR A 406 -14.06 -33.36 -7.14
CA TYR A 406 -12.74 -32.95 -6.67
C TYR A 406 -12.51 -31.44 -6.81
N TRP A 407 -12.85 -30.86 -7.97
CA TRP A 407 -12.65 -29.44 -8.22
C TRP A 407 -13.67 -28.59 -7.48
N LEU A 408 -14.95 -28.98 -7.53
CA LEU A 408 -16.07 -28.19 -7.02
C LEU A 408 -16.27 -28.33 -5.51
N ASP A 409 -16.32 -29.56 -4.99
CA ASP A 409 -16.76 -29.87 -3.63
C ASP A 409 -15.60 -30.12 -2.66
N GLU A 410 -14.53 -30.81 -3.10
CA GLU A 410 -13.35 -31.06 -2.26
C GLU A 410 -12.44 -29.83 -2.19
N LYS A 411 -11.93 -29.40 -3.35
CA LYS A 411 -10.89 -28.36 -3.43
C LYS A 411 -11.43 -26.94 -3.50
N HIS A 412 -12.66 -26.75 -4.00
CA HIS A 412 -13.23 -25.44 -4.32
C HIS A 412 -12.32 -24.61 -5.25
N TRP A 413 -11.65 -25.29 -6.20
CA TRP A 413 -10.79 -24.67 -7.20
C TRP A 413 -11.58 -24.50 -8.49
N PHE A 414 -12.19 -23.33 -8.65
CA PHE A 414 -12.99 -23.02 -9.83
C PHE A 414 -12.10 -22.58 -10.99
N VAL A 415 -12.55 -22.85 -12.21
CA VAL A 415 -11.81 -22.59 -13.46
C VAL A 415 -12.68 -21.80 -14.42
N ALA A 416 -12.09 -20.90 -15.19
CA ALA A 416 -12.74 -20.17 -16.26
C ALA A 416 -11.85 -20.08 -17.50
N CYS A 417 -12.47 -19.88 -18.67
CA CYS A 417 -11.81 -19.46 -19.89
C CYS A 417 -12.16 -18.01 -20.19
N ILE A 418 -11.14 -17.17 -20.41
CA ILE A 418 -11.26 -15.77 -20.81
C ILE A 418 -10.16 -15.49 -21.83
N ASN A 419 -10.48 -14.94 -23.01
CA ASN A 419 -9.48 -14.49 -23.99
C ASN A 419 -8.33 -15.50 -24.21
N ARG A 420 -8.68 -16.75 -24.60
CA ARG A 420 -7.74 -17.87 -24.80
C ARG A 420 -6.94 -18.30 -23.55
N SER A 421 -7.31 -17.81 -22.37
CA SER A 421 -6.61 -18.10 -21.12
C SER A 421 -7.48 -18.97 -20.21
N LEU A 422 -7.00 -20.18 -19.90
CA LEU A 422 -7.59 -21.09 -18.92
C LEU A 422 -7.01 -20.74 -17.54
N LEU A 423 -7.85 -20.28 -16.61
CA LEU A 423 -7.38 -19.71 -15.35
C LEU A 423 -8.20 -20.08 -14.11
N SER A 424 -7.55 -20.08 -12.95
CA SER A 424 -8.19 -20.33 -11.65
C SER A 424 -8.88 -19.09 -11.11
N VAL A 425 -10.14 -19.23 -10.71
CA VAL A 425 -10.98 -18.13 -10.22
C VAL A 425 -11.32 -18.30 -8.74
N PRO A 426 -11.37 -17.20 -7.96
CA PRO A 426 -11.21 -15.81 -8.39
C PRO A 426 -9.75 -15.31 -8.43
N TYR A 427 -8.75 -16.18 -8.24
CA TYR A 427 -7.35 -15.76 -8.05
C TYR A 427 -6.76 -14.98 -9.23
N PHE A 428 -7.10 -15.36 -10.46
CA PHE A 428 -6.73 -14.67 -11.70
C PHE A 428 -7.90 -14.01 -12.42
N ALA A 429 -9.02 -13.78 -11.71
CA ALA A 429 -10.08 -12.95 -12.26
C ALA A 429 -9.55 -11.52 -12.46
N GLU A 430 -9.90 -10.90 -13.60
CA GLU A 430 -9.54 -9.52 -13.87
C GLU A 430 -10.12 -8.59 -12.79
N THR A 431 -9.36 -7.55 -12.44
CA THR A 431 -9.77 -6.53 -11.46
C THR A 431 -9.97 -5.15 -12.08
N CYS A 432 -9.71 -5.04 -13.38
CA CYS A 432 -9.94 -3.89 -14.24
C CYS A 432 -10.70 -4.37 -15.48
N THR A 433 -11.59 -3.55 -16.04
CA THR A 433 -12.24 -3.82 -17.32
C THR A 433 -12.71 -2.54 -18.00
N ASN A 434 -13.26 -2.66 -19.21
CA ASN A 434 -13.83 -1.56 -19.97
C ASN A 434 -15.32 -1.78 -20.30
N ASP A 435 -15.89 -0.89 -21.09
CA ASP A 435 -17.24 -0.93 -21.64
C ASP A 435 -17.47 -2.08 -22.66
N GLU A 436 -16.40 -2.65 -23.21
CA GLU A 436 -16.44 -3.85 -24.06
C GLU A 436 -16.50 -5.16 -23.25
N PHE A 437 -16.64 -5.10 -21.91
CA PHE A 437 -16.62 -6.30 -21.05
C PHE A 437 -17.65 -7.34 -21.48
N GLN A 438 -17.15 -8.50 -21.92
CA GLN A 438 -18.00 -9.63 -22.23
C GLN A 438 -18.25 -10.49 -20.98
N PRO A 439 -19.50 -10.87 -20.70
CA PRO A 439 -19.80 -11.76 -19.60
C PRO A 439 -19.10 -13.11 -19.83
N ILE A 440 -18.41 -13.63 -18.82
CA ILE A 440 -17.69 -14.89 -18.94
C ILE A 440 -18.69 -16.03 -19.09
N THR A 441 -18.75 -16.59 -20.30
CA THR A 441 -19.69 -17.66 -20.69
C THR A 441 -19.19 -19.06 -20.34
N VAL A 442 -17.89 -19.22 -20.13
CA VAL A 442 -17.22 -20.52 -19.94
C VAL A 442 -16.51 -20.55 -18.59
N SER A 443 -17.20 -21.09 -17.57
CA SER A 443 -16.64 -21.32 -16.24
C SER A 443 -17.15 -22.62 -15.60
N THR A 444 -16.53 -23.03 -14.49
CA THR A 444 -17.03 -24.08 -13.58
C THR A 444 -17.69 -23.52 -12.31
N LEU A 445 -17.86 -22.19 -12.22
CA LEU A 445 -18.57 -21.56 -11.11
C LEU A 445 -20.07 -21.84 -11.20
N PRO A 446 -20.77 -21.99 -10.06
CA PRO A 446 -22.23 -22.04 -10.04
C PRO A 446 -22.86 -20.66 -10.32
N ASP A 447 -22.11 -19.58 -10.09
CA ASP A 447 -22.54 -18.21 -10.31
C ASP A 447 -21.39 -17.33 -10.80
N ASN A 448 -21.59 -16.67 -11.95
CA ASN A 448 -20.64 -15.74 -12.55
C ASN A 448 -20.73 -14.32 -11.95
N THR A 449 -21.63 -14.02 -11.00
CA THR A 449 -21.65 -12.71 -10.30
C THR A 449 -20.30 -12.35 -9.67
N ILE A 450 -19.48 -13.35 -9.34
CA ILE A 450 -18.16 -13.13 -8.75
C ILE A 450 -17.26 -12.25 -9.63
N PHE A 451 -17.32 -12.36 -10.96
CA PHE A 451 -16.47 -11.57 -11.86
C PHE A 451 -16.76 -10.07 -11.75
N TYR A 452 -18.04 -9.69 -11.84
CA TYR A 452 -18.48 -8.30 -11.64
C TYR A 452 -18.17 -7.77 -10.23
N ASN A 453 -18.22 -8.66 -9.23
CA ASN A 453 -17.86 -8.35 -7.84
C ASN A 453 -16.35 -8.22 -7.61
N TYR A 454 -15.50 -8.60 -8.57
CA TYR A 454 -14.03 -8.48 -8.50
C TYR A 454 -13.48 -7.33 -9.34
N ILE A 455 -14.25 -6.77 -10.27
CA ILE A 455 -13.91 -5.50 -10.94
C ILE A 455 -13.83 -4.37 -9.91
N THR A 456 -12.64 -3.78 -9.80
CA THR A 456 -12.33 -2.63 -8.95
C THR A 456 -11.99 -1.37 -9.76
N GLN A 457 -11.69 -1.52 -11.04
CA GLN A 457 -11.42 -0.42 -11.98
C GLN A 457 -12.29 -0.61 -13.23
N LEU A 458 -12.98 0.43 -13.66
CA LEU A 458 -13.83 0.38 -14.86
C LEU A 458 -13.51 1.59 -15.75
N THR A 459 -13.19 1.34 -17.01
CA THR A 459 -13.08 2.38 -18.04
C THR A 459 -14.35 2.41 -18.87
N LEU A 460 -14.96 3.57 -19.05
CA LEU A 460 -16.08 3.75 -19.95
C LEU A 460 -15.64 4.62 -21.13
N SER A 461 -15.50 3.98 -22.29
CA SER A 461 -15.03 4.61 -23.51
C SER A 461 -16.19 5.29 -24.24
N GLU A 462 -17.25 4.54 -24.55
CA GLU A 462 -18.39 4.95 -25.36
C GLU A 462 -19.65 5.31 -24.52
N PRO A 463 -20.60 6.08 -25.08
CA PRO A 463 -21.89 6.33 -24.43
C PRO A 463 -22.64 5.02 -24.22
N VAL A 464 -22.76 4.61 -22.95
CA VAL A 464 -23.26 3.29 -22.60
C VAL A 464 -24.76 3.15 -22.83
N VAL A 465 -25.12 2.51 -23.95
CA VAL A 465 -26.50 2.13 -24.28
C VAL A 465 -26.81 0.69 -23.82
N ASP A 466 -25.84 -0.24 -23.95
CA ASP A 466 -26.12 -1.69 -23.89
C ASP A 466 -25.53 -2.47 -22.68
N ILE A 467 -24.74 -1.84 -21.80
CA ILE A 467 -24.25 -2.52 -20.58
C ILE A 467 -25.42 -2.70 -19.60
N ASN A 468 -25.88 -3.94 -19.48
CA ASN A 468 -26.93 -4.37 -18.56
C ASN A 468 -26.38 -4.93 -17.24
N GLN A 469 -25.05 -4.94 -17.07
CA GLN A 469 -24.35 -5.52 -15.94
C GLN A 469 -23.91 -4.44 -14.94
N ARG A 470 -23.87 -4.80 -13.65
CA ARG A 470 -23.53 -3.89 -12.55
C ARG A 470 -22.26 -4.37 -11.83
N PHE A 471 -21.32 -3.45 -11.62
CA PHE A 471 -20.03 -3.65 -10.99
C PHE A 471 -20.01 -2.97 -9.60
N PRO A 472 -20.43 -3.66 -8.52
CA PRO A 472 -20.66 -3.04 -7.21
C PRO A 472 -19.39 -2.83 -6.37
N ARG A 473 -18.18 -3.03 -6.94
CA ARG A 473 -16.89 -2.87 -6.24
C ARG A 473 -15.90 -1.98 -6.98
N VAL A 474 -16.35 -1.17 -7.94
CA VAL A 474 -15.51 -0.17 -8.60
C VAL A 474 -15.08 0.91 -7.59
N HIS A 475 -13.76 1.09 -7.47
CA HIS A 475 -13.13 2.14 -6.68
C HIS A 475 -12.43 3.18 -7.58
N THR A 476 -12.06 2.79 -8.81
CA THR A 476 -11.51 3.68 -9.84
C THR A 476 -12.45 3.68 -11.04
N LEU A 477 -13.03 4.82 -11.37
CA LEU A 477 -13.80 5.02 -12.60
C LEU A 477 -12.98 5.86 -13.58
N ALA A 478 -12.78 5.37 -14.79
CA ALA A 478 -12.19 6.10 -15.89
C ALA A 478 -13.28 6.43 -16.93
N MET A 479 -13.29 7.66 -17.45
CA MET A 479 -14.22 8.13 -18.47
C MET A 479 -13.45 8.71 -19.65
N VAL A 480 -13.76 8.26 -20.87
CA VAL A 480 -13.17 8.78 -22.11
C VAL A 480 -14.09 9.78 -22.80
N HIS A 481 -15.41 9.61 -22.67
CA HIS A 481 -16.44 10.52 -23.18
C HIS A 481 -17.40 10.95 -22.06
N SER A 482 -18.24 11.97 -22.34
CA SER A 482 -19.34 12.32 -21.44
C SER A 482 -20.38 11.19 -21.43
N ILE A 483 -20.81 10.78 -20.24
CA ILE A 483 -21.80 9.72 -20.05
C ILE A 483 -22.84 10.22 -19.05
N PRO A 484 -24.15 10.12 -19.35
CA PRO A 484 -25.20 10.55 -18.44
C PRO A 484 -25.09 9.86 -17.07
N LEU A 485 -25.27 10.63 -15.99
CA LEU A 485 -25.25 10.13 -14.61
C LEU A 485 -26.15 8.88 -14.43
N SER A 486 -27.36 8.91 -14.99
CA SER A 486 -28.33 7.82 -14.94
C SER A 486 -27.86 6.52 -15.60
N SER A 487 -26.96 6.58 -16.58
CA SER A 487 -26.31 5.39 -17.15
C SER A 487 -25.24 4.86 -16.19
N ILE A 488 -24.40 5.74 -15.62
CA ILE A 488 -23.33 5.34 -14.70
C ILE A 488 -23.90 4.72 -13.42
N GLU A 489 -24.96 5.28 -12.82
CA GLU A 489 -25.62 4.77 -11.61
C GLU A 489 -26.20 3.35 -11.76
N ARG A 490 -26.63 2.97 -12.97
CA ARG A 490 -27.08 1.60 -13.28
C ARG A 490 -25.94 0.59 -13.22
N ILE A 491 -24.73 1.02 -13.56
CA ILE A 491 -23.54 0.20 -13.78
C ILE A 491 -22.64 0.18 -12.54
N VAL A 492 -22.51 1.31 -11.82
CA VAL A 492 -21.52 1.53 -10.76
C VAL A 492 -22.20 2.02 -9.47
N ASP A 493 -21.75 1.50 -8.32
CA ASP A 493 -22.06 2.11 -7.02
C ASP A 493 -21.15 3.33 -6.79
N LEU A 494 -21.62 4.52 -7.22
CA LEU A 494 -20.85 5.78 -7.16
C LEU A 494 -20.32 6.10 -5.77
N ASN A 495 -21.01 5.69 -4.70
CA ASN A 495 -20.55 5.88 -3.33
C ASN A 495 -19.24 5.15 -3.02
N ARG A 496 -18.82 4.15 -3.81
CA ARG A 496 -17.56 3.42 -3.61
C ARG A 496 -16.39 3.96 -4.40
N VAL A 497 -16.65 4.84 -5.37
CA VAL A 497 -15.60 5.44 -6.21
C VAL A 497 -14.75 6.37 -5.35
N GLN A 498 -13.44 6.09 -5.35
CA GLN A 498 -12.40 6.84 -4.63
C GLN A 498 -11.50 7.61 -5.59
N GLN A 499 -11.40 7.17 -6.85
CA GLN A 499 -10.62 7.78 -7.92
C GLN A 499 -11.46 7.93 -9.19
N LEU A 500 -11.39 9.12 -9.81
CA LEU A 500 -12.02 9.44 -11.08
C LEU A 500 -10.95 9.91 -12.07
N ASP A 501 -10.79 9.21 -13.19
CA ASP A 501 -9.82 9.52 -14.24
C ASP A 501 -10.56 9.96 -15.52
N LEU A 502 -10.30 11.20 -15.96
CA LEU A 502 -11.01 11.85 -17.06
C LEU A 502 -10.06 12.07 -18.24
N TYR A 503 -10.36 11.50 -19.41
CA TYR A 503 -9.47 11.51 -20.56
C TYR A 503 -9.81 12.62 -21.58
N SER A 504 -8.89 12.88 -22.52
CA SER A 504 -8.91 14.11 -23.34
C SER A 504 -10.12 14.30 -24.26
N LYS A 505 -10.83 13.22 -24.58
CA LYS A 505 -12.05 13.24 -25.41
C LYS A 505 -13.33 13.44 -24.58
N THR A 506 -13.22 13.69 -23.27
CA THR A 506 -14.36 13.90 -22.38
C THR A 506 -14.90 15.31 -22.60
N ASP A 507 -16.17 15.42 -22.99
CA ASP A 507 -16.94 16.62 -22.71
C ASP A 507 -17.29 16.59 -21.21
N TYR A 508 -17.07 17.70 -20.52
CA TYR A 508 -17.31 17.76 -19.08
C TYR A 508 -18.77 18.02 -18.72
N SER A 509 -19.65 18.32 -19.69
CA SER A 509 -21.07 18.57 -19.46
C SER A 509 -21.71 17.61 -18.43
N GLY A 510 -22.12 18.15 -17.27
CA GLY A 510 -22.73 17.39 -16.19
C GLY A 510 -21.78 16.66 -15.22
N ILE A 511 -20.45 16.73 -15.40
CA ILE A 511 -19.46 16.05 -14.53
C ILE A 511 -19.60 16.45 -13.06
N ARG A 512 -20.04 17.68 -12.79
CA ARG A 512 -20.32 18.18 -11.44
C ARG A 512 -21.38 17.36 -10.71
N PHE A 513 -22.36 16.81 -11.42
CA PHE A 513 -23.41 15.97 -10.82
C PHE A 513 -22.83 14.60 -10.46
N ILE A 514 -22.06 14.01 -11.37
CA ILE A 514 -21.34 12.74 -11.14
C ILE A 514 -20.41 12.84 -9.92
N ILE A 515 -19.62 13.91 -9.81
CA ILE A 515 -18.71 14.13 -8.66
C ILE A 515 -19.49 14.31 -7.35
N ASN A 516 -20.69 14.89 -7.37
CA ASN A 516 -21.49 15.08 -6.15
C ASN A 516 -22.01 13.77 -5.56
N GLU A 517 -22.35 12.79 -6.40
CA GLU A 517 -22.80 11.46 -5.96
C GLU A 517 -21.65 10.55 -5.49
N MET A 518 -20.40 10.86 -5.86
CA MET A 518 -19.22 10.12 -5.42
C MET A 518 -18.78 10.51 -4.00
N SER A 519 -19.56 10.08 -3.00
CA SER A 519 -19.38 10.47 -1.59
C SER A 519 -17.99 10.18 -0.98
N ASN A 520 -17.24 9.22 -1.54
CA ASN A 520 -15.89 8.82 -1.10
C ASN A 520 -14.76 9.23 -2.06
N LEU A 521 -15.03 10.06 -3.07
CA LEU A 521 -14.01 10.53 -4.01
C LEU A 521 -12.92 11.32 -3.27
N CYS A 522 -11.68 10.87 -3.43
CA CYS A 522 -10.50 11.52 -2.84
C CYS A 522 -9.35 11.73 -3.84
N ARG A 523 -9.50 11.24 -5.08
CA ARG A 523 -8.52 11.40 -6.16
C ARG A 523 -9.20 11.74 -7.48
N ILE A 524 -8.64 12.70 -8.20
CA ILE A 524 -9.08 13.06 -9.55
C ILE A 524 -7.86 13.14 -10.46
N SER A 525 -7.95 12.55 -11.65
CA SER A 525 -7.02 12.78 -12.76
C SER A 525 -7.76 13.41 -13.94
N ILE A 526 -7.28 14.55 -14.43
CA ILE A 526 -7.84 15.28 -15.57
C ILE A 526 -6.77 15.33 -16.65
N LYS A 527 -6.89 14.51 -17.70
CA LYS A 527 -5.79 14.33 -18.65
C LYS A 527 -5.60 15.50 -19.63
N SER A 528 -6.65 16.29 -19.90
CA SER A 528 -6.60 17.58 -20.63
C SER A 528 -7.90 18.37 -20.42
N ARG A 529 -8.07 19.52 -21.10
CA ARG A 529 -9.26 20.39 -21.07
C ARG A 529 -9.61 20.86 -19.65
N ILE A 530 -8.59 21.05 -18.82
CA ILE A 530 -8.73 21.40 -17.40
C ILE A 530 -9.46 22.74 -17.22
N LYS A 531 -9.32 23.68 -18.16
CA LYS A 531 -10.11 24.92 -18.19
C LYS A 531 -11.62 24.63 -18.29
N CYS A 532 -12.03 23.82 -19.26
CA CYS A 532 -13.44 23.43 -19.45
C CYS A 532 -13.99 22.68 -18.23
N PHE A 533 -13.17 21.85 -17.58
CA PHE A 533 -13.56 21.19 -16.33
C PHE A 533 -13.85 22.21 -15.22
N LEU A 534 -12.99 23.21 -15.04
CA LEU A 534 -13.13 24.23 -14.00
C LEU A 534 -14.36 25.12 -14.20
N GLU A 535 -14.66 25.46 -15.46
CA GLU A 535 -15.87 26.20 -15.86
C GLU A 535 -17.15 25.41 -15.53
N GLU A 536 -17.20 24.12 -15.88
CA GLU A 536 -18.39 23.27 -15.66
C GLU A 536 -18.67 22.98 -14.19
N VAL A 537 -17.64 22.77 -13.36
CA VAL A 537 -17.82 22.64 -11.90
C VAL A 537 -18.15 23.98 -11.22
N GLN A 538 -18.20 25.09 -11.97
CA GLN A 538 -18.59 26.42 -11.50
C GLN A 538 -17.81 26.88 -10.26
N TYR A 539 -16.52 26.52 -10.20
CA TYR A 539 -15.64 26.76 -9.06
C TYR A 539 -16.16 26.20 -7.72
N LYS A 540 -17.03 25.18 -7.73
CA LYS A 540 -17.46 24.47 -6.53
C LYS A 540 -16.26 23.79 -5.86
N SER A 541 -16.15 23.95 -4.55
CA SER A 541 -15.05 23.39 -3.77
C SER A 541 -15.26 21.92 -3.41
N TYR A 542 -14.28 21.07 -3.70
CA TYR A 542 -14.27 19.63 -3.45
C TYR A 542 -13.29 19.26 -2.34
N ASP A 543 -13.68 19.65 -1.14
CA ASP A 543 -12.96 19.54 0.14
C ASP A 543 -12.48 18.12 0.55
N LYS A 544 -12.92 17.07 -0.14
CA LYS A 544 -12.54 15.66 0.07
C LYS A 544 -11.37 15.20 -0.81
N ILE A 545 -11.09 15.90 -1.92
CA ILE A 545 -10.00 15.53 -2.82
C ILE A 545 -8.65 15.79 -2.13
N ARG A 546 -7.75 14.82 -2.24
CA ARG A 546 -6.39 14.82 -1.69
C ARG A 546 -5.32 14.60 -2.74
N LYS A 547 -5.63 13.87 -3.81
CA LYS A 547 -4.72 13.69 -4.95
C LYS A 547 -5.33 14.32 -6.21
N LEU A 548 -4.58 15.19 -6.87
CA LEU A 548 -4.92 15.77 -8.15
C LEU A 548 -3.81 15.46 -9.15
N GLN A 549 -4.16 14.90 -10.30
CA GLN A 549 -3.26 14.78 -11.44
C GLN A 549 -3.83 15.56 -12.63
N ILE A 550 -3.04 16.47 -13.19
CA ILE A 550 -3.33 17.19 -14.42
C ILE A 550 -2.42 16.59 -15.50
N GLY A 551 -3.00 16.13 -16.60
CA GLY A 551 -2.27 15.39 -17.63
C GLY A 551 -1.46 16.24 -18.58
N ASN A 552 -0.92 15.57 -19.60
CA ASN A 552 -0.06 16.16 -20.60
C ASN A 552 -0.87 16.55 -21.86
N ARG A 553 -0.44 17.59 -22.59
CA ARG A 553 -0.99 17.96 -23.91
C ARG A 553 -0.66 16.86 -24.92
N TYR A 554 -1.54 15.86 -25.05
CA TYR A 554 -1.37 14.74 -25.99
C TYR A 554 -2.00 14.96 -27.37
N SER A 555 -2.74 16.05 -27.58
CA SER A 555 -3.28 16.40 -28.90
C SER A 555 -2.25 17.19 -29.71
N THR A 556 -1.87 16.65 -30.87
CA THR A 556 -1.19 17.38 -31.95
C THR A 556 -2.15 18.31 -32.73
N ASP A 557 -3.38 18.50 -32.24
CA ASP A 557 -4.32 19.48 -32.77
C ASP A 557 -4.00 20.84 -32.09
N ASP A 558 -3.40 21.75 -32.86
CA ASP A 558 -2.64 22.93 -32.40
C ASP A 558 -3.45 24.05 -31.70
N ASP A 559 -4.78 23.98 -31.62
CA ASP A 559 -5.64 25.17 -31.47
C ASP A 559 -6.23 25.44 -30.06
N TYR A 560 -5.92 24.65 -29.02
CA TYR A 560 -6.48 24.89 -27.67
C TYR A 560 -5.41 25.23 -26.62
N GLU A 561 -5.29 26.53 -26.34
CA GLU A 561 -4.68 27.04 -25.11
C GLU A 561 -5.51 26.59 -23.89
N ASP A 562 -5.12 25.44 -23.34
CA ASP A 562 -5.60 24.91 -22.07
C ASP A 562 -4.95 25.70 -20.90
N ASP A 563 -5.09 27.03 -20.94
CA ASP A 563 -4.61 27.98 -19.93
C ASP A 563 -5.62 28.04 -18.77
N TYR A 564 -5.16 27.63 -17.59
CA TYR A 564 -5.96 27.56 -16.37
C TYR A 564 -5.27 28.32 -15.25
N SER A 565 -6.04 29.12 -14.50
CA SER A 565 -5.50 29.83 -13.35
C SER A 565 -5.29 28.85 -12.18
N ILE A 566 -4.10 28.92 -11.56
CA ILE A 566 -3.78 28.15 -10.35
C ILE A 566 -4.75 28.53 -9.22
N GLU A 567 -5.17 29.80 -9.12
CA GLU A 567 -6.17 30.28 -8.17
C GLU A 567 -7.51 29.55 -8.33
N GLN A 568 -7.96 29.30 -9.57
CA GLN A 568 -9.19 28.53 -9.83
C GLN A 568 -9.06 27.09 -9.32
N LEU A 569 -7.92 26.43 -9.59
CA LEU A 569 -7.66 25.09 -9.04
C LEU A 569 -7.66 25.08 -7.50
N CYS A 570 -7.12 26.10 -6.85
CA CYS A 570 -7.10 26.17 -5.38
C CYS A 570 -8.49 26.41 -4.77
N ILE A 571 -9.40 27.11 -5.47
CA ILE A 571 -10.79 27.26 -5.06
C ILE A 571 -11.53 25.91 -5.17
N VAL A 572 -11.34 25.20 -6.28
CA VAL A 572 -11.97 23.90 -6.55
C VAL A 572 -11.39 22.78 -5.69
N PHE A 573 -10.09 22.81 -5.40
CA PHE A 573 -9.36 21.77 -4.69
C PHE A 573 -8.50 22.33 -3.53
N PRO A 574 -9.09 22.90 -2.46
CA PRO A 574 -8.34 23.64 -1.43
C PRO A 574 -7.46 22.77 -0.52
N LYS A 575 -7.60 21.44 -0.58
CA LYS A 575 -7.01 20.48 0.36
C LYS A 575 -6.18 19.39 -0.33
N ILE A 576 -5.53 19.71 -1.45
CA ILE A 576 -4.63 18.78 -2.13
C ILE A 576 -3.37 18.54 -1.28
N GLU A 577 -3.08 17.27 -1.05
CA GLU A 577 -1.87 16.75 -0.41
C GLU A 577 -0.85 16.25 -1.46
N HIS A 578 -1.34 15.76 -2.59
CA HIS A 578 -0.49 15.22 -3.67
C HIS A 578 -0.91 15.80 -5.03
N LEU A 579 0.01 16.51 -5.69
CA LEU A 579 -0.22 17.12 -7.00
C LEU A 579 0.73 16.55 -8.06
N ASN A 580 0.23 16.18 -9.23
CA ASN A 580 1.04 15.72 -10.36
C ASN A 580 0.65 16.54 -11.60
N ILE A 581 1.62 17.25 -12.18
CA ILE A 581 1.47 18.13 -13.35
C ILE A 581 2.21 17.49 -14.53
N GLY A 582 1.47 17.05 -15.54
CA GLY A 582 1.99 16.29 -16.68
C GLY A 582 2.55 17.11 -17.84
N HIS A 583 2.31 18.43 -17.86
CA HIS A 583 2.87 19.41 -18.80
C HIS A 583 3.28 20.65 -18.01
N TRP A 584 4.52 21.10 -18.17
CA TRP A 584 5.08 22.20 -17.38
C TRP A 584 6.01 23.05 -18.24
N ASP A 585 5.67 24.33 -18.38
CA ASP A 585 6.28 25.25 -19.36
C ASP A 585 7.09 26.39 -18.74
N SER A 586 7.01 26.56 -17.42
CA SER A 586 7.72 27.65 -16.74
C SER A 586 8.06 27.32 -15.29
N THR A 587 9.31 27.55 -14.94
CA THR A 587 9.85 27.44 -13.58
C THR A 587 9.14 28.33 -12.57
N ILE A 588 8.59 29.46 -13.01
CA ILE A 588 7.76 30.36 -12.19
C ILE A 588 6.52 29.61 -11.66
N SER A 589 5.92 28.70 -12.43
CA SER A 589 4.69 27.98 -12.01
C SER A 589 4.91 27.07 -10.81
N ILE A 590 6.09 26.45 -10.63
CA ILE A 590 6.41 25.58 -9.48
C ILE A 590 6.16 26.32 -8.16
N PHE A 591 6.67 27.55 -8.07
CA PHE A 591 6.48 28.42 -6.90
C PHE A 591 5.01 28.73 -6.64
N HIS A 592 4.26 29.06 -7.69
CA HIS A 592 2.83 29.38 -7.55
C HIS A 592 2.04 28.17 -7.05
N PHE A 593 2.29 26.96 -7.56
CA PHE A 593 1.66 25.74 -7.04
C PHE A 593 2.00 25.51 -5.55
N ILE A 594 3.29 25.50 -5.19
CA ILE A 594 3.72 25.22 -3.81
C ILE A 594 3.21 26.27 -2.81
N ASN A 595 3.20 27.55 -3.20
CA ASN A 595 2.69 28.63 -2.35
C ASN A 595 1.17 28.65 -2.21
N ARG A 596 0.42 28.23 -3.25
CA ARG A 596 -1.05 28.34 -3.27
C ARG A 596 -1.78 27.17 -2.64
N PHE A 597 -1.18 25.98 -2.58
CA PHE A 597 -1.78 24.79 -1.95
C PHE A 597 -1.14 24.50 -0.58
N PRO A 598 -1.72 24.97 0.54
CA PRO A 598 -1.08 24.94 1.86
C PRO A 598 -1.01 23.55 2.52
N GLN A 599 -1.56 22.51 1.88
CA GLN A 599 -1.58 21.13 2.38
C GLN A 599 -0.72 20.17 1.56
N LEU A 600 0.00 20.65 0.53
CA LEU A 600 0.87 19.79 -0.27
C LEU A 600 1.92 19.11 0.60
N SER A 601 1.95 17.79 0.52
CA SER A 601 3.03 16.92 1.00
C SER A 601 3.92 16.45 -0.15
N THR A 602 3.39 16.34 -1.38
CA THR A 602 4.21 16.06 -2.57
C THR A 602 3.69 16.80 -3.79
N VAL A 603 4.59 17.29 -4.63
CA VAL A 603 4.27 17.74 -5.99
C VAL A 603 5.26 17.18 -7.01
N SER A 604 4.78 16.81 -8.20
CA SER A 604 5.63 16.41 -9.32
C SER A 604 5.30 17.17 -10.59
N PHE A 605 6.32 17.52 -11.38
CA PHE A 605 6.19 18.21 -12.67
C PHE A 605 6.94 17.42 -13.74
N ARG A 606 6.28 17.09 -14.85
CA ARG A 606 6.88 16.44 -16.02
C ARG A 606 7.30 17.49 -17.05
N PHE A 607 8.53 17.41 -17.55
CA PHE A 607 9.05 18.27 -18.60
C PHE A 607 8.24 18.09 -19.89
N SER A 608 7.79 19.18 -20.52
CA SER A 608 6.75 19.17 -21.55
C SER A 608 7.14 18.55 -22.91
N ASN A 609 8.37 18.04 -23.08
CA ASN A 609 8.80 17.37 -24.31
C ASN A 609 9.48 16.02 -24.02
N TRP A 610 9.06 14.98 -24.75
CA TRP A 610 9.69 13.64 -24.71
C TRP A 610 10.85 13.53 -25.72
N ILE A 611 10.99 14.53 -26.60
CA ILE A 611 12.01 14.63 -27.65
C ILE A 611 12.96 15.80 -27.31
N ILE A 612 13.44 15.84 -26.07
CA ILE A 612 14.50 16.78 -25.65
C ILE A 612 15.84 16.05 -25.80
N SER A 613 16.84 16.70 -26.40
CA SER A 613 18.21 16.17 -26.41
C SER A 613 18.75 16.03 -24.98
N GLU A 614 19.67 15.09 -24.76
CA GLU A 614 20.29 14.88 -23.43
C GLU A 614 20.85 16.19 -22.83
N GLU A 615 21.49 17.01 -23.66
CA GLU A 615 22.00 18.34 -23.30
C GLU A 615 20.90 19.31 -22.83
N GLN A 616 19.78 19.42 -23.55
CA GLN A 616 18.69 20.33 -23.16
C GLN A 616 17.90 19.77 -21.95
N ARG A 617 17.91 18.45 -21.73
CA ARG A 617 17.40 17.82 -20.50
C ARG A 617 18.27 18.21 -19.29
N GLU A 618 19.59 18.07 -19.40
CA GLU A 618 20.53 18.50 -18.36
C GLU A 618 20.40 19.99 -18.06
N LYS A 619 20.30 20.83 -19.10
CA LYS A 619 20.05 22.27 -18.94
C LYS A 619 18.77 22.57 -18.16
N ASN A 620 17.66 21.89 -18.45
CA ASN A 620 16.41 22.03 -17.70
C ASN A 620 16.57 21.60 -16.23
N ILE A 621 17.26 20.49 -15.97
CA ILE A 621 17.53 20.00 -14.60
C ILE A 621 18.39 21.01 -13.84
N ILE A 622 19.45 21.55 -14.46
CA ILE A 622 20.33 22.57 -13.88
C ILE A 622 19.55 23.85 -13.58
N GLU A 623 18.66 24.30 -14.49
CA GLU A 623 17.82 25.47 -14.27
C GLU A 623 16.87 25.26 -13.08
N VAL A 624 16.10 24.17 -13.04
CA VAL A 624 15.21 23.86 -11.92
C VAL A 624 16.00 23.74 -10.62
N LYS A 625 17.13 23.03 -10.62
CA LYS A 625 17.97 22.85 -9.43
C LYS A 625 18.48 24.19 -8.89
N SER A 626 19.03 25.03 -9.76
CA SER A 626 19.44 26.41 -9.44
C SER A 626 18.29 27.21 -8.82
N ILE A 627 17.08 27.07 -9.36
CA ILE A 627 15.89 27.77 -8.92
C ILE A 627 15.36 27.26 -7.55
N LEU A 628 15.43 25.95 -7.30
CA LEU A 628 15.13 25.36 -5.99
C LEU A 628 16.15 25.84 -4.94
N GLU A 629 17.45 25.74 -5.24
CA GLU A 629 18.55 25.99 -4.30
C GLU A 629 18.80 27.47 -4.01
N GLN A 630 18.65 28.37 -4.99
CA GLN A 630 19.02 29.79 -4.84
C GLN A 630 17.86 30.68 -4.42
N ASN A 631 16.61 30.24 -4.61
CA ASN A 631 15.47 31.09 -4.29
C ASN A 631 15.18 31.10 -2.78
N ARG A 632 15.48 32.25 -2.14
CA ARG A 632 15.19 32.56 -0.73
C ARG A 632 13.77 32.23 -0.27
N PHE A 633 12.81 32.15 -1.20
CA PHE A 633 11.44 31.72 -0.92
C PHE A 633 11.36 30.25 -0.48
N PHE A 634 12.11 29.35 -1.12
CA PHE A 634 12.07 27.92 -0.81
C PHE A 634 12.61 27.57 0.58
N HIS A 635 13.54 28.37 1.13
CA HIS A 635 14.03 28.23 2.50
C HIS A 635 12.96 28.42 3.59
N LYS A 636 11.73 28.85 3.24
CA LYS A 636 10.58 28.87 4.15
C LYS A 636 9.89 27.50 4.28
N PHE A 637 10.10 26.62 3.31
CA PHE A 637 9.59 25.27 3.28
C PHE A 637 10.71 24.32 3.67
N ASP A 638 10.39 23.27 4.41
CA ASP A 638 11.34 22.22 4.76
C ASP A 638 11.14 21.07 3.78
N TYR A 639 11.87 21.07 2.67
CA TYR A 639 11.59 20.23 1.50
C TYR A 639 12.80 19.41 1.04
N THR A 640 12.53 18.35 0.28
CA THR A 640 13.53 17.65 -0.55
C THR A 640 12.98 17.47 -1.95
N TYR A 641 13.85 17.12 -2.89
CA TYR A 641 13.45 16.89 -4.27
C TYR A 641 14.27 15.77 -4.90
N ARG A 642 13.80 15.27 -6.04
CA ARG A 642 14.50 14.32 -6.89
C ARG A 642 14.12 14.55 -8.35
N PHE A 643 15.08 14.35 -9.25
CA PHE A 643 14.84 14.33 -10.69
C PHE A 643 14.82 12.88 -11.20
N ASP A 644 14.01 12.61 -12.21
CA ASP A 644 14.21 11.46 -13.11
C ASP A 644 14.48 11.95 -14.55
N ARG A 645 14.50 11.04 -15.54
CA ARG A 645 14.77 11.38 -16.95
C ARG A 645 13.77 12.39 -17.56
N SER A 646 12.59 12.57 -16.96
CA SER A 646 11.46 13.34 -17.52
C SER A 646 10.70 14.21 -16.52
N SER A 647 10.96 14.10 -15.22
CA SER A 647 10.19 14.77 -14.17
C SER A 647 11.05 15.27 -13.01
N VAL A 648 10.58 16.30 -12.32
CA VAL A 648 11.02 16.68 -10.97
C VAL A 648 9.92 16.34 -9.97
N TYR A 649 10.31 15.78 -8.82
CA TYR A 649 9.44 15.45 -7.71
C TYR A 649 9.92 16.20 -6.47
N ILE A 650 9.00 16.75 -5.68
CA ILE A 650 9.28 17.55 -4.49
C ILE A 650 8.45 16.99 -3.33
N TRP A 651 9.10 16.78 -2.18
CA TRP A 651 8.52 16.34 -0.91
C TRP A 651 8.54 17.52 0.06
N LEU A 652 7.42 17.80 0.71
CA LEU A 652 7.16 18.94 1.60
C LEU A 652 6.74 18.47 3.01
#